data_AF-A0A2E3KH47-F1
#
_entry.id   AF-A0A2E3KH47-F1
#
_cell.length_a   1.000
_cell.length_b   1.000
_cell.length_c   1.000
_cell.angle_alpha   90.00
_cell.angle_beta   90.00
_cell.angle_gamma   90.00
#
_symmetry.space_group_name_H-M   'P 1'
#
loop_
_entity.id
_entity.type
_entity.pdbx_description
1 polymer ?
#
loop_
_entity_poly.entity_id
_entity_poly.type
_entity_poly.pdbx_seq_one_letter_code
_entity_poly.pdbx_strand_id
1 'polypeptide(L)'
;MNTLRSQSMKILPLTISMTIAATALVQADNLHGEDTARPSVNSRIPIGMDRPWQTNDGLIHHQGRTFASWNEYFQAQRDQGNLAHRCGTESVTLDDENFDGSLASLPPSDCSCSNNNPASEYDPSVGLLRIPCVVHVIRNSSGTLGDIPVDRVISGIRILNEDFKALAGTNGSNGNDAQIEFYLATVDPDGNSTTGITFSNNDTWYNDGGSYWNSLNWDPSRYMNIYTTTAGGNLGYVPFLPACGSPGSASDRVVVLWESYGENAPIGNPYNLGRTLTHEVGHYLGLNHTFNGGCESGSCSTGGDLICDTSPQSSPTFGCNGSSCGGVVPDDNYMDYSDDICMEQFTPEQNKRMRCTLEYYRPDLTDEIVQLIQLSQVGTNPELISPASQTFSVRITEVEEGGYLQGSGTLYYSTGGSFQQTSLSAQGGDIYSATLTDNPCGSQLSWYFTARDSSGTTRTFPTSGSFSAPIAEGVEVIAEIDFNTDAGWSAQTTASVGGWERAIPSTDSISVDDCSAPGTDADESGYCWVTGNGVSTFGCEFDIDGGSTILTSATYSVTDPNTEASFAWWYDNTSANNTEYDDQFIVEASGNSGDTWSTVLTVSNGNSKSTGWTTASFRIGDFVTLSSGFQIRITASDNDPGSVVEAGIDAFRLSALDCGEPPAKCPADTDGSGEVDGTDLAAVLAFWNQTGSGLVGDINGDLVVNGQDLAIVLSSWGLCTP
;
A
#
# COMPACT_ATOMS: atom_id res chain seq x y z
N MET A 1 55.10 8.94 34.09
CA MET A 1 54.82 9.90 35.17
C MET A 1 53.43 9.58 35.72
N ASN A 2 53.37 9.23 37.01
CA ASN A 2 52.28 9.31 38.01
C ASN A 2 50.81 9.30 37.53
N THR A 3 49.86 8.51 38.07
CA THR A 3 49.78 7.86 39.39
C THR A 3 48.63 6.84 39.42
N LEU A 4 48.82 5.80 40.23
CA LEU A 4 47.85 4.78 40.68
C LEU A 4 46.67 5.36 41.48
N ARG A 5 45.49 4.69 41.49
CA ARG A 5 45.01 3.87 42.63
C ARG A 5 43.57 3.36 42.45
N SER A 6 43.45 2.04 42.65
CA SER A 6 42.25 1.32 43.10
C SER A 6 42.11 1.40 44.62
N GLN A 7 40.86 1.36 45.13
CA GLN A 7 40.39 0.90 46.48
C GLN A 7 38.86 1.15 46.51
N SER A 8 37.95 0.16 46.51
CA SER A 8 37.53 -0.77 47.58
C SER A 8 37.08 -0.10 48.90
N MET A 9 35.78 -0.24 49.25
CA MET A 9 35.13 -0.34 50.58
C MET A 9 33.63 0.02 50.39
N LYS A 10 32.60 -0.55 51.04
CA LYS A 10 32.46 -1.54 52.12
C LYS A 10 30.97 -1.93 52.17
N ILE A 11 30.69 -3.23 52.30
CA ILE A 11 29.41 -3.75 52.79
C ILE A 11 29.45 -3.71 54.32
N LEU A 12 28.37 -3.26 54.96
CA LEU A 12 28.03 -3.60 56.34
C LEU A 12 26.51 -3.77 56.51
N PRO A 13 26.06 -4.79 57.26
CA PRO A 13 24.66 -5.14 57.41
C PRO A 13 24.00 -4.38 58.57
N LEU A 14 22.68 -4.19 58.49
CA LEU A 14 21.88 -3.75 59.63
C LEU A 14 20.74 -4.73 59.88
N THR A 15 20.94 -5.61 60.85
CA THR A 15 19.88 -6.36 61.57
C THR A 15 19.58 -5.63 62.86
N ILE A 16 18.34 -5.20 63.11
CA ILE A 16 17.77 -4.99 64.46
C ILE A 16 16.30 -5.43 64.49
N SER A 17 15.99 -6.16 65.56
CA SER A 17 14.79 -6.88 65.98
C SER A 17 13.43 -6.18 65.99
N MET A 18 12.40 -7.01 65.78
CA MET A 18 11.02 -6.89 66.30
C MET A 18 10.96 -6.50 67.79
N THR A 19 10.00 -5.65 68.17
CA THR A 19 9.20 -5.82 69.39
C THR A 19 7.82 -5.16 69.25
N ILE A 20 6.82 -5.92 69.67
CA ILE A 20 5.37 -5.67 69.71
C ILE A 20 5.01 -4.64 70.79
N ALA A 21 4.02 -3.78 70.54
CA ALA A 21 3.09 -3.31 71.57
C ALA A 21 1.76 -2.85 70.93
N ALA A 22 0.70 -3.62 71.19
CA ALA A 22 -0.68 -3.27 70.94
C ALA A 22 -1.34 -2.75 72.24
N THR A 23 -2.20 -1.73 72.12
CA THR A 23 -3.39 -1.45 72.98
C THR A 23 -4.11 -0.26 72.33
N ALA A 24 -5.31 -0.33 71.77
CA ALA A 24 -6.63 -0.81 72.23
C ALA A 24 -7.55 0.35 72.65
N LEU A 25 -8.66 0.51 71.92
CA LEU A 25 -10.00 0.91 72.38
C LEU A 25 -10.94 0.54 71.21
N VAL A 26 -11.64 -0.61 71.20
CA VAL A 26 -12.77 -1.05 72.04
C VAL A 26 -13.90 -0.01 71.93
N GLN A 27 -15.05 -0.30 71.34
CA GLN A 27 -16.13 -1.23 71.75
C GLN A 27 -17.18 -1.20 70.61
N ALA A 28 -18.06 -2.14 70.31
CA ALA A 28 -18.66 -3.31 70.98
C ALA A 28 -19.54 -3.98 69.89
N ASP A 29 -20.05 -5.20 69.93
CA ASP A 29 -19.95 -6.35 70.81
C ASP A 29 -20.79 -7.48 70.17
N ASN A 30 -20.49 -8.72 70.55
CA ASN A 30 -21.36 -9.91 70.59
C ASN A 30 -21.56 -10.78 69.33
N LEU A 31 -21.53 -12.13 69.40
CA LEU A 31 -21.09 -13.13 70.40
C LEU A 31 -21.20 -14.53 69.72
N HIS A 32 -20.19 -15.36 69.94
CA HIS A 32 -20.14 -16.84 70.04
C HIS A 32 -20.75 -17.82 69.00
N GLY A 33 -19.88 -18.76 68.58
CA GLY A 33 -20.21 -20.17 68.36
C GLY A 33 -19.14 -20.95 67.59
N GLU A 34 -18.19 -21.60 68.28
CA GLU A 34 -17.40 -22.70 67.69
C GLU A 34 -18.26 -23.98 67.64
N ASP A 35 -18.35 -24.66 66.49
CA ASP A 35 -18.26 -26.14 66.43
C ASP A 35 -18.01 -26.66 64.99
N THR A 36 -17.02 -27.56 64.92
CA THR A 36 -16.67 -28.65 63.99
C THR A 36 -17.13 -28.71 62.50
N ALA A 37 -16.10 -28.87 61.65
CA ALA A 37 -15.99 -29.70 60.43
C ALA A 37 -17.15 -29.75 59.42
N ARG A 38 -16.95 -29.13 58.22
CA ARG A 38 -17.42 -29.67 56.91
C ARG A 38 -16.65 -29.05 55.71
N PRO A 39 -16.54 -29.78 54.59
CA PRO A 39 -15.53 -29.58 53.53
C PRO A 39 -15.94 -28.55 52.46
N SER A 40 -14.94 -28.20 51.64
CA SER A 40 -14.93 -27.33 50.46
C SER A 40 -16.13 -27.46 49.48
N VAL A 41 -16.47 -26.32 48.85
CA VAL A 41 -17.15 -26.07 47.54
C VAL A 41 -18.26 -25.00 47.69
N ASN A 42 -18.27 -24.05 46.75
CA ASN A 42 -19.13 -22.85 46.58
C ASN A 42 -18.77 -21.61 47.42
N SER A 43 -17.81 -20.83 46.92
CA SER A 43 -17.79 -19.38 47.15
C SER A 43 -19.10 -18.78 46.61
N ARG A 44 -19.96 -18.31 47.53
CA ARG A 44 -21.23 -17.66 47.25
C ARG A 44 -21.00 -16.49 46.28
N ILE A 45 -21.64 -16.53 45.12
CA ILE A 45 -21.76 -15.38 44.22
C ILE A 45 -22.75 -14.40 44.88
N PRO A 46 -22.37 -13.16 45.18
CA PRO A 46 -23.32 -12.14 45.59
C PRO A 46 -24.28 -11.85 44.44
N ILE A 47 -25.57 -12.10 44.66
CA ILE A 47 -26.64 -11.75 43.72
C ILE A 47 -26.73 -10.22 43.70
N GLY A 48 -26.49 -9.58 42.55
CA GLY A 48 -26.58 -8.12 42.37
C GLY A 48 -25.24 -7.39 42.12
N MET A 49 -24.26 -8.00 41.45
CA MET A 49 -23.06 -7.28 41.00
C MET A 49 -23.36 -6.28 39.87
N ASP A 50 -22.71 -5.12 39.91
CA ASP A 50 -22.75 -4.10 38.85
C ASP A 50 -22.06 -4.56 37.55
N ARG A 51 -21.08 -5.47 37.65
CA ARG A 51 -20.34 -6.05 36.50
C ARG A 51 -20.68 -7.53 36.30
N PRO A 52 -20.67 -8.04 35.04
CA PRO A 52 -20.95 -9.45 34.76
C PRO A 52 -19.89 -10.37 35.37
N TRP A 53 -20.33 -11.57 35.79
CA TRP A 53 -19.47 -12.59 36.37
C TRP A 53 -19.76 -13.96 35.74
N GLN A 54 -18.73 -14.63 35.23
CA GLN A 54 -18.82 -15.99 34.69
C GLN A 54 -18.42 -17.02 35.76
N THR A 55 -19.33 -17.96 36.00
CA THR A 55 -19.16 -19.04 36.97
C THR A 55 -18.50 -20.26 36.34
N ASN A 56 -18.00 -21.19 37.16
CA ASN A 56 -17.25 -22.36 36.71
C ASN A 56 -18.05 -23.35 35.84
N ASP A 57 -19.38 -23.25 35.84
CA ASP A 57 -20.28 -23.97 34.93
C ASP A 57 -20.49 -23.25 33.58
N GLY A 58 -19.83 -22.11 33.36
CA GLY A 58 -19.85 -21.34 32.13
C GLY A 58 -20.96 -20.28 32.05
N LEU A 59 -21.88 -20.25 33.02
CA LEU A 59 -22.99 -19.29 33.04
C LEU A 59 -22.50 -17.88 33.40
N ILE A 60 -23.10 -16.85 32.80
CA ILE A 60 -22.79 -15.45 33.07
C ILE A 60 -23.94 -14.85 33.88
N HIS A 61 -23.62 -14.21 35.00
CA HIS A 61 -24.59 -13.51 35.85
C HIS A 61 -24.36 -12.01 35.82
N HIS A 62 -25.41 -11.23 35.52
CA HIS A 62 -25.35 -9.77 35.52
C HIS A 62 -26.72 -9.18 35.88
N GLN A 63 -26.76 -8.26 36.85
CA GLN A 63 -27.98 -7.55 37.27
C GLN A 63 -29.20 -8.48 37.53
N GLY A 64 -28.95 -9.65 38.13
CA GLY A 64 -30.00 -10.64 38.44
C GLY A 64 -30.48 -11.50 37.26
N ARG A 65 -29.92 -11.32 36.06
CA ARG A 65 -30.13 -12.17 34.89
C ARG A 65 -28.99 -13.20 34.76
N THR A 66 -29.28 -14.31 34.10
CA THR A 66 -28.31 -15.37 33.79
C THR A 66 -28.31 -15.59 32.28
N PHE A 67 -27.13 -15.71 31.68
CA PHE A 67 -26.92 -15.93 30.25
C PHE A 67 -26.10 -17.20 30.05
N ALA A 68 -26.37 -17.93 28.96
CA ALA A 68 -25.69 -19.18 28.64
C ALA A 68 -24.34 -18.97 27.92
N SER A 69 -24.10 -17.78 27.37
CA SER A 69 -22.85 -17.42 26.68
C SER A 69 -22.61 -15.91 26.67
N TRP A 70 -21.36 -15.49 26.42
CA TRP A 70 -21.04 -14.08 26.22
C TRP A 70 -21.76 -13.47 25.01
N ASN A 71 -21.95 -14.24 23.92
CA ASN A 71 -22.72 -13.78 22.77
C ASN A 71 -24.18 -13.44 23.14
N GLU A 72 -24.84 -14.27 23.96
CA GLU A 72 -26.19 -13.99 24.48
C GLU A 72 -26.19 -12.74 25.37
N TYR A 73 -25.17 -12.58 26.22
CA TYR A 73 -25.00 -11.37 27.03
C TYR A 73 -24.90 -10.11 26.16
N PHE A 74 -24.01 -10.09 25.16
CA PHE A 74 -23.83 -8.92 24.28
C PHE A 74 -25.06 -8.63 23.44
N GLN A 75 -25.75 -9.66 22.93
CA GLN A 75 -27.03 -9.48 22.24
C GLN A 75 -28.05 -8.81 23.15
N ALA A 76 -28.17 -9.27 24.40
CA ALA A 76 -29.10 -8.67 25.35
C ALA A 76 -28.76 -7.20 25.72
N GLN A 77 -27.47 -6.82 25.71
CA GLN A 77 -27.06 -5.43 25.90
C GLN A 77 -27.46 -4.56 24.70
N ARG A 78 -27.21 -5.05 23.48
CA ARG A 78 -27.60 -4.36 22.24
C ARG A 78 -29.12 -4.16 22.13
N ASP A 79 -29.90 -5.18 22.49
CA ASP A 79 -31.37 -5.09 22.52
C ASP A 79 -31.88 -4.02 23.51
N GLN A 80 -31.08 -3.70 24.54
CA GLN A 80 -31.36 -2.64 25.51
C GLN A 80 -30.82 -1.28 25.08
N GLY A 81 -30.23 -1.18 23.89
CA GLY A 81 -29.57 0.03 23.38
C GLY A 81 -28.23 0.32 24.06
N ASN A 82 -27.66 -0.62 24.81
CA ASN A 82 -26.37 -0.47 25.45
C ASN A 82 -25.26 -0.98 24.53
N LEU A 83 -24.58 -0.03 23.88
CA LEU A 83 -23.57 -0.26 22.85
C LEU A 83 -22.14 -0.08 23.37
N ALA A 84 -21.97 0.24 24.65
CA ALA A 84 -20.68 0.56 25.27
C ALA A 84 -19.81 -0.69 25.57
N HIS A 85 -20.28 -1.90 25.27
CA HIS A 85 -19.60 -3.15 25.65
C HIS A 85 -18.65 -3.71 24.57
N ARG A 86 -18.51 -3.03 23.41
CA ARG A 86 -17.48 -3.43 22.42
C ARG A 86 -16.10 -3.22 23.01
N CYS A 87 -15.83 -2.01 23.52
CA CYS A 87 -14.57 -1.64 24.14
C CYS A 87 -14.85 -0.89 25.45
N GLY A 88 -14.13 -1.27 26.51
CA GLY A 88 -14.21 -0.65 27.83
C GLY A 88 -13.24 0.51 28.05
N THR A 89 -12.50 0.92 27.01
CA THR A 89 -11.60 2.08 27.05
C THR A 89 -12.44 3.35 27.07
N GLU A 90 -12.35 4.13 28.15
CA GLU A 90 -13.12 5.36 28.29
C GLU A 90 -12.58 6.47 27.37
N SER A 91 -13.48 7.33 26.89
CA SER A 91 -13.10 8.51 26.11
C SER A 91 -12.37 9.51 27.01
N VAL A 92 -11.16 9.91 26.65
CA VAL A 92 -10.41 10.92 27.38
C VAL A 92 -11.05 12.29 27.13
N THR A 93 -11.75 12.83 28.13
CA THR A 93 -12.12 14.25 28.17
C THR A 93 -11.16 14.97 29.11
N LEU A 94 -10.67 16.15 28.74
CA LEU A 94 -9.66 16.91 29.51
C LEU A 94 -10.13 17.33 30.92
N ASP A 95 -11.41 17.14 31.24
CA ASP A 95 -12.05 17.52 32.50
C ASP A 95 -12.12 16.36 33.51
N ASP A 96 -11.59 15.17 33.19
CA ASP A 96 -11.70 14.00 34.06
C ASP A 96 -10.73 14.06 35.25
N GLU A 97 -11.26 14.28 36.46
CA GLU A 97 -10.49 14.53 37.69
C GLU A 97 -9.70 13.31 38.21
N ASN A 98 -9.86 12.12 37.59
CA ASN A 98 -9.21 10.87 38.01
C ASN A 98 -7.88 10.56 37.33
N PHE A 99 -7.37 11.52 36.57
CA PHE A 99 -6.27 11.29 35.65
C PHE A 99 -4.92 11.70 36.25
N ASP A 100 -3.91 10.83 36.16
CA ASP A 100 -2.50 11.20 36.40
C ASP A 100 -1.98 12.00 35.19
N GLY A 101 -2.61 13.16 34.93
CA GLY A 101 -2.38 14.03 33.77
C GLY A 101 -1.00 14.71 33.75
N SER A 102 -0.01 14.12 34.40
CA SER A 102 1.37 14.61 34.44
C SER A 102 2.03 14.61 33.06
N LEU A 103 1.62 13.73 32.14
CA LEU A 103 2.16 13.64 30.78
C LEU A 103 1.40 14.48 29.74
N ALA A 104 0.13 14.81 29.98
CA ALA A 104 -0.71 15.56 29.03
C ALA A 104 -0.20 16.98 28.73
N SER A 105 0.72 17.50 29.55
CA SER A 105 1.30 18.86 29.45
C SER A 105 2.78 18.89 29.07
N LEU A 106 3.41 17.73 28.90
CA LEU A 106 4.81 17.65 28.48
C LEU A 106 4.89 17.67 26.95
N PRO A 107 5.84 18.42 26.35
CA PRO A 107 6.14 18.27 24.92
C PRO A 107 6.52 16.82 24.62
N PRO A 108 6.46 16.37 23.34
CA PRO A 108 6.10 17.15 22.18
C PRO A 108 4.59 17.32 22.12
N SER A 109 4.18 18.49 21.63
CA SER A 109 2.77 18.83 21.55
C SER A 109 2.05 18.10 20.41
N ASP A 110 2.70 17.21 19.67
CA ASP A 110 2.28 16.72 18.37
C ASP A 110 1.64 15.33 18.35
N CYS A 111 1.62 14.58 19.45
CA CYS A 111 0.72 13.43 19.65
C CYS A 111 0.17 13.35 21.09
N SER A 112 -0.23 14.50 21.63
CA SER A 112 -0.75 14.60 23.01
C SER A 112 -2.22 14.16 23.12
N CYS A 113 -2.78 14.23 24.34
CA CYS A 113 -4.19 13.95 24.61
C CYS A 113 -5.19 14.85 23.90
N SER A 114 -4.74 16.01 23.45
CA SER A 114 -5.62 17.07 22.95
C SER A 114 -5.11 17.68 21.65
N ASN A 115 -3.99 17.18 21.14
CA ASN A 115 -3.46 17.61 19.86
C ASN A 115 -2.78 16.45 19.12
N ASN A 116 -2.93 16.45 17.80
CA ASN A 116 -2.22 15.58 16.86
C ASN A 116 -1.70 16.43 15.70
N ASN A 117 -0.38 16.50 15.58
CA ASN A 117 0.30 17.08 14.43
C ASN A 117 1.67 16.40 14.25
N PRO A 118 1.74 15.06 14.26
CA PRO A 118 2.99 14.32 14.38
C PRO A 118 3.96 14.71 13.27
N ALA A 119 5.20 15.02 13.65
CA ALA A 119 6.26 15.37 12.72
C ALA A 119 6.55 14.25 11.71
N SER A 120 7.20 14.60 10.60
CA SER A 120 7.54 13.66 9.53
C SER A 120 8.53 12.57 9.95
N GLU A 121 9.22 12.74 11.08
CA GLU A 121 10.11 11.72 11.67
C GLU A 121 9.34 10.48 12.15
N TYR A 122 8.05 10.61 12.46
CA TYR A 122 7.20 9.48 12.83
C TYR A 122 6.54 8.81 11.62
N ASP A 123 6.96 9.12 10.40
CA ASP A 123 6.44 8.47 9.19
C ASP A 123 6.87 6.99 9.16
N PRO A 124 5.98 6.04 8.79
CA PRO A 124 6.34 4.63 8.67
C PRO A 124 7.56 4.37 7.78
N SER A 125 7.85 5.23 6.80
CA SER A 125 9.02 5.08 5.92
C SER A 125 10.37 5.15 6.65
N VAL A 126 10.42 5.66 7.89
CA VAL A 126 11.65 5.85 8.67
C VAL A 126 12.22 4.54 9.22
N GLY A 127 11.40 3.51 9.46
CA GLY A 127 11.91 2.23 9.95
C GLY A 127 10.89 1.35 10.66
N LEU A 128 11.26 0.10 10.87
CA LEU A 128 10.41 -0.90 11.51
C LEU A 128 10.57 -0.83 13.04
N LEU A 129 9.46 -0.62 13.74
CA LEU A 129 9.40 -0.71 15.20
C LEU A 129 8.90 -2.09 15.62
N ARG A 130 9.62 -2.77 16.52
CA ARG A 130 9.26 -4.14 16.95
C ARG A 130 8.90 -4.17 18.42
N ILE A 131 7.68 -4.64 18.72
CA ILE A 131 7.13 -4.68 20.07
C ILE A 131 7.16 -6.13 20.60
N PRO A 132 7.97 -6.43 21.63
CA PRO A 132 7.94 -7.70 22.33
C PRO A 132 6.63 -7.80 23.15
N CYS A 133 5.90 -8.89 22.94
CA CYS A 133 4.61 -9.15 23.55
C CYS A 133 4.71 -10.30 24.54
N VAL A 134 3.99 -10.20 25.66
CA VAL A 134 3.71 -11.34 26.53
C VAL A 134 2.20 -11.51 26.67
N VAL A 135 1.72 -12.73 26.48
CA VAL A 135 0.30 -13.07 26.63
C VAL A 135 0.10 -13.86 27.92
N HIS A 136 -0.62 -13.25 28.86
CA HIS A 136 -1.02 -13.83 30.12
C HIS A 136 -2.42 -14.47 29.99
N VAL A 137 -2.44 -15.78 29.75
CA VAL A 137 -3.68 -16.56 29.67
C VAL A 137 -4.18 -16.85 31.08
N ILE A 138 -5.24 -16.16 31.48
CA ILE A 138 -5.85 -16.33 32.80
C ILE A 138 -7.08 -17.23 32.67
N ARG A 139 -7.04 -18.34 33.39
CA ARG A 139 -8.08 -19.34 33.46
C ARG A 139 -8.81 -19.25 34.79
N ASN A 140 -10.03 -19.80 34.82
CA ASN A 140 -10.66 -20.07 36.11
C ASN A 140 -9.85 -21.08 36.94
N SER A 141 -10.15 -21.22 38.22
CA SER A 141 -9.42 -22.06 39.17
C SER A 141 -9.36 -23.53 38.76
N SER A 142 -10.39 -24.05 38.08
CA SER A 142 -10.42 -25.40 37.53
C SER A 142 -9.66 -25.56 36.21
N GLY A 143 -9.25 -24.47 35.57
CA GLY A 143 -8.61 -24.48 34.26
C GLY A 143 -9.53 -24.91 33.10
N THR A 144 -10.85 -24.91 33.33
CA THR A 144 -11.85 -25.35 32.35
C THR A 144 -12.39 -24.22 31.49
N LEU A 145 -12.26 -22.97 31.95
CA LEU A 145 -12.66 -21.75 31.25
C LEU A 145 -11.47 -20.79 31.18
N GLY A 146 -11.44 -19.93 30.16
CA GLY A 146 -10.33 -18.99 29.94
C GLY A 146 -9.10 -19.61 29.30
N ASP A 147 -9.15 -20.90 28.95
CA ASP A 147 -8.02 -21.56 28.31
C ASP A 147 -8.01 -21.28 26.80
N ILE A 148 -6.90 -20.71 26.32
CA ILE A 148 -6.67 -20.40 24.92
C ILE A 148 -5.55 -21.31 24.41
N PRO A 149 -5.81 -22.13 23.37
CA PRO A 149 -4.78 -22.91 22.70
C PRO A 149 -3.61 -22.04 22.19
N VAL A 150 -2.39 -22.57 22.28
CA VAL A 150 -1.16 -21.83 21.92
C VAL A 150 -1.18 -21.34 20.46
N ASP A 151 -1.71 -22.14 19.53
CA ASP A 151 -1.90 -21.77 18.13
C ASP A 151 -2.84 -20.57 17.97
N ARG A 152 -3.91 -20.47 18.78
CA ARG A 152 -4.77 -19.28 18.80
C ARG A 152 -4.05 -18.07 19.39
N VAL A 153 -3.23 -18.24 20.43
CA VAL A 153 -2.37 -17.15 20.95
C VAL A 153 -1.45 -16.62 19.83
N ILE A 154 -0.78 -17.53 19.13
CA ILE A 154 0.08 -17.19 17.98
C ILE A 154 -0.72 -16.52 16.86
N SER A 155 -1.95 -16.97 16.59
CA SER A 155 -2.82 -16.35 15.59
C SER A 155 -3.15 -14.89 15.91
N GLY A 156 -3.35 -14.54 17.18
CA GLY A 156 -3.59 -13.15 17.58
C GLY A 156 -2.39 -12.25 17.27
N ILE A 157 -1.17 -12.71 17.58
CA ILE A 157 0.07 -11.98 17.25
C ILE A 157 0.30 -11.92 15.74
N ARG A 158 -0.01 -13.00 15.00
CA ARG A 158 0.01 -12.98 13.52
C ARG A 158 -0.95 -11.93 12.97
N ILE A 159 -2.20 -11.92 13.42
CA ILE A 159 -3.23 -10.97 12.98
C ILE A 159 -2.82 -9.52 13.25
N LEU A 160 -2.22 -9.23 14.40
CA LEU A 160 -1.63 -7.91 14.64
C LEU A 160 -0.61 -7.53 13.56
N ASN A 161 0.27 -8.45 13.16
CA ASN A 161 1.22 -8.17 12.08
C ASN A 161 0.56 -8.03 10.70
N GLU A 162 -0.55 -8.73 10.45
CA GLU A 162 -1.32 -8.60 9.21
C GLU A 162 -1.95 -7.21 9.09
N ASP A 163 -2.51 -6.72 10.18
CA ASP A 163 -3.27 -5.47 10.24
C ASP A 163 -2.33 -4.25 10.31
N PHE A 164 -1.34 -4.26 11.20
CA PHE A 164 -0.44 -3.12 11.40
C PHE A 164 0.64 -2.98 10.31
N LYS A 165 0.82 -4.00 9.45
CA LYS A 165 1.75 -3.93 8.30
C LYS A 165 1.06 -4.03 6.96
N ALA A 166 -0.28 -4.01 6.93
CA ALA A 166 -1.10 -4.19 5.74
C ALA A 166 -0.61 -5.35 4.84
N LEU A 167 -0.39 -6.53 5.42
CA LEU A 167 0.26 -7.63 4.70
C LEU A 167 -0.61 -8.12 3.54
N ALA A 168 -0.04 -8.11 2.33
CA ALA A 168 -0.74 -8.54 1.12
C ALA A 168 -1.31 -9.97 1.24
N GLY A 169 -2.56 -10.16 0.77
CA GLY A 169 -3.24 -11.46 0.80
C GLY A 169 -3.89 -11.83 2.15
N THR A 170 -3.97 -10.88 3.07
CA THR A 170 -4.61 -11.02 4.38
C THR A 170 -5.81 -10.06 4.49
N ASN A 171 -6.62 -10.20 5.54
CA ASN A 171 -7.73 -9.28 5.80
C ASN A 171 -7.27 -7.85 6.17
N GLY A 172 -5.97 -7.62 6.41
CA GLY A 172 -5.41 -6.28 6.60
C GLY A 172 -4.84 -5.66 5.32
N SER A 173 -4.87 -6.36 4.19
CA SER A 173 -4.17 -5.97 2.96
C SER A 173 -4.65 -4.66 2.32
N ASN A 174 -5.86 -4.20 2.64
CA ASN A 174 -6.41 -2.94 2.15
C ASN A 174 -5.97 -1.73 3.00
N GLY A 175 -5.32 -1.96 4.15
CA GLY A 175 -4.85 -0.90 5.04
C GLY A 175 -3.52 -0.25 4.62
N ASN A 176 -3.01 0.60 5.51
CA ASN A 176 -1.73 1.28 5.34
C ASN A 176 -0.66 0.65 6.25
N ASP A 177 0.53 0.37 5.71
CA ASP A 177 1.63 -0.22 6.48
C ASP A 177 2.18 0.78 7.51
N ALA A 178 1.98 0.48 8.81
CA ALA A 178 2.47 1.31 9.91
C ALA A 178 3.96 1.05 10.22
N GLN A 179 4.57 0.02 9.63
CA GLN A 179 5.91 -0.47 9.96
C GLN A 179 6.06 -0.73 11.47
N ILE A 180 5.05 -1.37 12.06
CA ILE A 180 5.04 -1.86 13.45
C ILE A 180 4.86 -3.38 13.41
N GLU A 181 5.79 -4.13 14.01
CA GLU A 181 5.75 -5.59 14.11
C GLU A 181 5.63 -6.03 15.57
N PHE A 182 4.83 -7.06 15.81
CA PHE A 182 4.60 -7.67 17.12
C PHE A 182 5.19 -9.06 17.14
N TYR A 183 5.88 -9.43 18.23
CA TYR A 183 6.40 -10.78 18.37
C TYR A 183 6.30 -11.25 19.82
N LEU A 184 6.01 -12.54 20.02
CA LEU A 184 6.06 -13.12 21.37
C LEU A 184 7.50 -13.06 21.90
N ALA A 185 7.65 -12.52 23.10
CA ALA A 185 8.94 -12.39 23.75
C ALA A 185 9.65 -13.75 23.87
N THR A 186 10.95 -13.78 23.55
CA THR A 186 11.78 -14.99 23.61
C THR A 186 12.66 -15.05 24.85
N VAL A 187 12.73 -13.94 25.59
CA VAL A 187 13.43 -13.79 26.87
C VAL A 187 12.45 -13.18 27.88
N ASP A 188 12.41 -13.73 29.10
CA ASP A 188 11.58 -13.22 30.19
C ASP A 188 12.30 -12.10 30.99
N PRO A 189 11.63 -11.43 31.95
CA PRO A 189 12.25 -10.35 32.72
C PRO A 189 13.48 -10.75 33.53
N ASP A 190 13.61 -12.05 33.87
CA ASP A 190 14.74 -12.62 34.62
C ASP A 190 15.90 -13.06 33.68
N GLY A 191 15.73 -12.91 32.36
CA GLY A 191 16.73 -13.26 31.35
C GLY A 191 16.69 -14.71 30.88
N ASN A 192 15.65 -15.48 31.23
CA ASN A 192 15.51 -16.88 30.79
C ASN A 192 14.78 -16.97 29.45
N SER A 193 15.03 -18.03 28.70
CA SER A 193 14.28 -18.32 27.48
C SER A 193 12.81 -18.62 27.80
N THR A 194 11.91 -18.07 27.00
CA THR A 194 10.45 -18.18 27.17
C THR A 194 9.74 -18.29 25.82
N THR A 195 8.47 -18.65 25.88
CA THR A 195 7.56 -18.67 24.71
C THR A 195 6.77 -17.37 24.58
N GLY A 196 6.90 -16.44 25.54
CA GLY A 196 6.09 -15.23 25.62
C GLY A 196 4.64 -15.49 26.05
N ILE A 197 4.32 -16.71 26.50
CA ILE A 197 2.97 -17.09 26.94
C ILE A 197 3.05 -17.60 28.37
N THR A 198 2.18 -17.09 29.25
CA THR A 198 2.06 -17.53 30.64
C THR A 198 0.64 -17.99 30.94
N PHE A 199 0.48 -18.90 31.90
CA PHE A 199 -0.81 -19.44 32.29
C PHE A 199 -1.02 -19.28 33.80
N SER A 200 -2.17 -18.74 34.20
CA SER A 200 -2.54 -18.56 35.61
C SER A 200 -3.98 -19.02 35.85
N ASN A 201 -4.23 -19.75 36.95
CA ASN A 201 -5.57 -20.19 37.33
C ASN A 201 -6.07 -19.40 38.55
N ASN A 202 -7.08 -18.55 38.39
CA ASN A 202 -7.64 -17.74 39.47
C ASN A 202 -9.04 -17.23 39.10
N ASP A 203 -10.09 -17.63 39.83
CA ASP A 203 -11.48 -17.24 39.54
C ASP A 203 -11.69 -15.72 39.57
N THR A 204 -11.00 -15.02 40.46
CA THR A 204 -11.10 -13.56 40.59
C THR A 204 -10.41 -12.85 39.43
N TRP A 205 -9.19 -13.25 39.08
CA TRP A 205 -8.47 -12.65 37.95
C TRP A 205 -9.11 -12.97 36.61
N TYR A 206 -9.61 -14.21 36.47
CA TYR A 206 -10.35 -14.65 35.30
C TYR A 206 -11.56 -13.74 35.03
N ASN A 207 -12.29 -13.38 36.08
CA ASN A 207 -13.42 -12.46 36.01
C ASN A 207 -13.02 -10.96 36.04
N ASP A 208 -11.80 -10.65 35.60
CA ASP A 208 -11.23 -9.30 35.55
C ASP A 208 -11.28 -8.55 36.90
N GLY A 209 -11.18 -9.30 37.99
CA GLY A 209 -11.15 -8.77 39.35
C GLY A 209 -9.75 -8.85 39.98
N GLY A 210 -9.59 -8.19 41.13
CA GLY A 210 -8.35 -8.24 41.91
C GLY A 210 -7.27 -7.31 41.36
N SER A 211 -6.02 -7.75 41.36
CA SER A 211 -4.84 -6.95 40.95
C SER A 211 -3.82 -7.81 40.21
N TYR A 212 -4.29 -8.59 39.25
CA TYR A 212 -3.45 -9.53 38.49
C TYR A 212 -2.34 -8.81 37.72
N TRP A 213 -2.60 -7.61 37.20
CA TRP A 213 -1.60 -6.80 36.49
C TRP A 213 -0.41 -6.42 37.39
N ASN A 214 -0.64 -6.16 38.69
CA ASN A 214 0.47 -5.92 39.64
C ASN A 214 1.26 -7.18 39.95
N SER A 215 0.64 -8.35 39.82
CA SER A 215 1.22 -9.64 40.23
C SER A 215 1.92 -10.37 39.09
N LEU A 216 1.43 -10.19 37.86
CA LEU A 216 1.83 -10.96 36.69
C LEU A 216 2.63 -10.15 35.67
N ASN A 217 2.62 -8.81 35.74
CA ASN A 217 3.27 -8.01 34.70
C ASN A 217 4.71 -8.42 34.49
N TRP A 218 5.10 -8.42 33.23
CA TRP A 218 6.47 -8.18 32.85
C TRP A 218 6.65 -6.69 32.74
N ASP A 219 7.87 -6.21 32.99
CA ASP A 219 8.22 -4.79 32.95
C ASP A 219 7.54 -4.06 31.78
N PRO A 220 6.48 -3.26 32.04
CA PRO A 220 5.65 -2.71 30.97
C PRO A 220 6.37 -1.66 30.12
N SER A 221 7.53 -1.17 30.57
CA SER A 221 8.40 -0.34 29.75
C SER A 221 9.08 -1.14 28.63
N ARG A 222 9.19 -2.47 28.76
CA ARG A 222 9.93 -3.35 27.84
C ARG A 222 9.09 -4.45 27.20
N TYR A 223 7.85 -4.65 27.63
CA TYR A 223 6.95 -5.68 27.12
C TYR A 223 5.52 -5.17 27.04
N MET A 224 4.86 -5.41 25.91
CA MET A 224 3.42 -5.22 25.81
C MET A 224 2.73 -6.39 26.51
N ASN A 225 2.12 -6.11 27.65
CA ASN A 225 1.43 -7.09 28.47
C ASN A 225 -0.03 -7.25 28.00
N ILE A 226 -0.36 -8.42 27.46
CA ILE A 226 -1.69 -8.75 26.96
C ILE A 226 -2.32 -9.77 27.91
N TYR A 227 -3.48 -9.46 28.49
CA TYR A 227 -4.19 -10.33 29.41
C TYR A 227 -5.49 -10.85 28.79
N THR A 228 -5.77 -12.14 28.98
CA THR A 228 -7.04 -12.72 28.54
C THR A 228 -7.90 -13.07 29.75
N THR A 229 -9.03 -12.37 29.91
CA THR A 229 -9.97 -12.50 31.03
C THR A 229 -11.41 -12.49 30.52
N THR A 230 -12.41 -12.23 31.36
CA THR A 230 -13.77 -11.84 30.94
C THR A 230 -13.89 -10.36 30.56
N ALA A 231 -12.78 -9.60 30.60
CA ALA A 231 -12.67 -8.18 30.28
C ALA A 231 -13.74 -7.29 30.94
N GLY A 232 -14.17 -7.66 32.15
CA GLY A 232 -15.18 -6.91 32.91
C GLY A 232 -16.56 -6.84 32.26
N GLY A 233 -16.81 -7.64 31.21
CA GLY A 233 -18.03 -7.57 30.41
C GLY A 233 -17.89 -6.92 29.04
N ASN A 234 -16.70 -6.43 28.67
CA ASN A 234 -16.41 -5.89 27.35
C ASN A 234 -15.78 -6.97 26.45
N LEU A 235 -15.58 -6.69 25.16
CA LEU A 235 -14.73 -7.55 24.32
C LEU A 235 -13.24 -7.26 24.55
N GLY A 236 -12.89 -6.03 24.90
CA GLY A 236 -11.54 -5.64 25.29
C GLY A 236 -11.51 -4.25 25.93
N TYR A 237 -10.35 -3.87 26.45
CA TYR A 237 -10.04 -2.49 26.84
C TYR A 237 -8.54 -2.28 27.04
N VAL A 238 -8.13 -1.02 27.05
CA VAL A 238 -6.93 -0.52 27.73
C VAL A 238 -7.34 0.45 28.84
N PRO A 239 -6.60 0.56 29.96
CA PRO A 239 -7.02 1.43 31.06
C PRO A 239 -6.88 2.93 30.78
N PHE A 240 -6.05 3.32 29.81
CA PHE A 240 -5.79 4.70 29.43
C PHE A 240 -5.07 4.76 28.07
N LEU A 241 -5.15 5.92 27.41
CA LEU A 241 -4.27 6.24 26.28
C LEU A 241 -2.90 6.75 26.78
N PRO A 242 -1.77 6.48 26.09
CA PRO A 242 -0.43 6.73 26.65
C PRO A 242 -0.09 8.19 26.92
N ALA A 243 -0.48 9.10 26.05
CA ALA A 243 -0.25 10.55 26.24
C ALA A 243 -0.92 11.12 27.50
N CYS A 244 -1.83 10.32 28.06
CA CYS A 244 -2.87 10.74 28.96
C CYS A 244 -2.71 9.99 30.30
N GLY A 245 -2.45 8.70 30.27
CA GLY A 245 -2.23 7.92 31.48
C GLY A 245 -0.77 7.81 31.88
N SER A 246 -0.44 6.61 32.38
CA SER A 246 0.87 6.32 32.98
C SER A 246 1.51 5.13 32.25
N PRO A 247 1.96 5.29 30.98
CA PRO A 247 2.66 4.26 30.24
C PRO A 247 3.90 3.78 31.01
N GLY A 248 4.23 2.50 30.91
CA GLY A 248 5.28 1.83 31.68
C GLY A 248 4.91 1.50 33.13
N SER A 249 3.76 1.96 33.64
CA SER A 249 3.27 1.54 34.96
C SER A 249 2.73 0.11 34.92
N ALA A 250 2.61 -0.56 36.07
CA ALA A 250 2.02 -1.90 36.16
C ALA A 250 0.57 -1.99 35.61
N SER A 251 -0.14 -0.87 35.53
CA SER A 251 -1.49 -0.81 34.97
C SER A 251 -1.49 -0.77 33.44
N ASP A 252 -0.37 -0.44 32.80
CA ASP A 252 -0.23 -0.32 31.36
C ASP A 252 -0.33 -1.70 30.68
N ARG A 253 -1.48 -1.96 30.07
CA ARG A 253 -1.83 -3.31 29.59
C ARG A 253 -2.92 -3.27 28.54
N VAL A 254 -2.98 -4.35 27.76
CA VAL A 254 -4.09 -4.69 26.88
C VAL A 254 -4.88 -5.82 27.53
N VAL A 255 -6.20 -5.68 27.64
CA VAL A 255 -7.08 -6.74 28.16
C VAL A 255 -8.09 -7.12 27.09
N VAL A 256 -8.22 -8.43 26.81
CA VAL A 256 -9.15 -8.95 25.81
C VAL A 256 -9.99 -10.07 26.42
N LEU A 257 -11.26 -10.13 26.06
CA LEU A 257 -12.12 -11.25 26.37
C LEU A 257 -11.52 -12.52 25.75
N TRP A 258 -11.29 -13.53 26.57
CA TRP A 258 -10.63 -14.77 26.13
C TRP A 258 -11.39 -15.47 24.96
N GLU A 259 -12.72 -15.28 24.87
CA GLU A 259 -13.55 -15.83 23.79
C GLU A 259 -13.49 -15.05 22.48
N SER A 260 -12.97 -13.81 22.45
CA SER A 260 -12.79 -12.99 21.23
C SER A 260 -11.33 -12.89 20.76
N TYR A 261 -10.40 -13.52 21.48
CA TYR A 261 -8.98 -13.47 21.15
C TYR A 261 -8.63 -14.36 19.96
N GLY A 262 -7.90 -13.81 18.97
CA GLY A 262 -7.32 -14.56 17.85
C GLY A 262 -8.35 -15.03 16.81
N GLU A 263 -7.89 -15.83 15.85
CA GLU A 263 -8.76 -16.36 14.80
C GLU A 263 -9.63 -17.52 15.29
N ASN A 264 -10.80 -17.69 14.67
CA ASN A 264 -11.79 -18.71 15.05
C ASN A 264 -12.12 -18.64 16.55
N ALA A 265 -12.28 -17.42 17.05
CA ALA A 265 -12.51 -17.17 18.47
C ALA A 265 -13.84 -17.81 18.94
N PRO A 266 -13.89 -18.42 20.14
CA PRO A 266 -15.05 -19.17 20.63
C PRO A 266 -16.37 -18.39 20.67
N ILE A 267 -16.33 -17.07 20.81
CA ILE A 267 -17.52 -16.22 20.83
C ILE A 267 -18.33 -16.30 19.52
N GLY A 268 -17.65 -16.63 18.42
CA GLY A 268 -18.23 -16.73 17.09
C GLY A 268 -18.48 -15.38 16.40
N ASN A 269 -19.09 -15.44 15.21
CA ASN A 269 -19.45 -14.27 14.41
C ASN A 269 -20.33 -13.31 15.25
N PRO A 270 -20.04 -11.99 15.26
CA PRO A 270 -19.13 -11.26 14.36
C PRO A 270 -17.74 -10.91 14.89
N TYR A 271 -17.29 -11.50 16.00
CA TYR A 271 -16.05 -11.08 16.68
C TYR A 271 -15.01 -12.21 16.76
N ASN A 272 -14.85 -12.97 15.67
CA ASN A 272 -14.05 -14.20 15.63
C ASN A 272 -12.87 -14.17 14.66
N LEU A 273 -12.47 -12.99 14.17
CA LEU A 273 -11.32 -12.83 13.26
C LEU A 273 -10.14 -12.09 13.93
N GLY A 274 -10.27 -11.75 15.21
CA GLY A 274 -9.19 -11.21 16.04
C GLY A 274 -9.07 -9.69 16.05
N ARG A 275 -10.00 -8.96 15.41
CA ARG A 275 -9.94 -7.47 15.33
C ARG A 275 -10.16 -6.78 16.66
N THR A 276 -10.76 -7.47 17.63
CA THR A 276 -10.80 -6.98 19.01
C THR A 276 -9.39 -6.69 19.53
N LEU A 277 -8.42 -7.58 19.32
CA LEU A 277 -7.05 -7.33 19.78
C LEU A 277 -6.41 -6.18 19.00
N THR A 278 -6.62 -6.09 17.68
CA THR A 278 -6.14 -4.98 16.84
C THR A 278 -6.66 -3.63 17.34
N HIS A 279 -7.96 -3.54 17.64
CA HIS A 279 -8.63 -2.36 18.19
C HIS A 279 -8.01 -1.92 19.53
N GLU A 280 -7.87 -2.84 20.49
CA GLU A 280 -7.29 -2.49 21.78
C GLU A 280 -5.82 -2.10 21.69
N VAL A 281 -5.06 -2.72 20.77
CA VAL A 281 -3.67 -2.31 20.52
C VAL A 281 -3.61 -0.93 19.86
N GLY A 282 -4.58 -0.55 19.02
CA GLY A 282 -4.73 0.82 18.54
C GLY A 282 -4.85 1.84 19.68
N HIS A 283 -5.69 1.56 20.69
CA HIS A 283 -5.76 2.39 21.89
C HIS A 283 -4.47 2.36 22.72
N TYR A 284 -3.85 1.19 22.87
CA TYR A 284 -2.56 1.04 23.56
C TYR A 284 -1.45 1.91 22.93
N LEU A 285 -1.58 2.17 21.63
CA LEU A 285 -0.72 3.04 20.82
C LEU A 285 -1.30 4.45 20.60
N GLY A 286 -2.31 4.84 21.37
CA GLY A 286 -2.75 6.24 21.48
C GLY A 286 -3.85 6.69 20.52
N LEU A 287 -4.53 5.78 19.83
CA LEU A 287 -5.67 6.12 18.99
C LEU A 287 -6.96 6.23 19.81
N ASN A 288 -7.80 7.21 19.46
CA ASN A 288 -9.18 7.30 19.94
C ASN A 288 -10.12 6.47 19.06
N HIS A 289 -11.37 6.31 19.48
CA HIS A 289 -12.40 5.79 18.59
C HIS A 289 -12.72 6.81 17.49
N THR A 290 -13.06 6.36 16.29
CA THR A 290 -13.40 7.24 15.14
C THR A 290 -14.59 8.16 15.40
N PHE A 291 -15.48 7.78 16.31
CA PHE A 291 -16.68 8.53 16.69
C PHE A 291 -16.47 9.46 17.90
N ASN A 292 -15.25 9.57 18.43
CA ASN A 292 -14.93 10.58 19.44
C ASN A 292 -15.14 11.99 18.85
N GLY A 293 -15.74 12.89 19.63
CA GLY A 293 -16.10 14.26 19.19
C GLY A 293 -17.30 14.34 18.23
N GLY A 294 -17.89 13.21 17.81
CA GLY A 294 -19.14 13.19 17.06
C GLY A 294 -19.04 13.87 15.68
N CYS A 295 -20.05 14.68 15.33
CA CYS A 295 -20.06 15.45 14.07
C CYS A 295 -19.47 16.87 14.21
N GLU A 296 -18.58 17.09 15.18
CA GLU A 296 -17.98 18.42 15.37
C GLU A 296 -17.16 18.84 14.14
N SER A 297 -17.30 20.10 13.72
CA SER A 297 -16.63 20.70 12.57
C SER A 297 -15.43 21.57 12.99
N GLY A 298 -14.74 21.19 14.07
CA GLY A 298 -13.57 21.89 14.61
C GLY A 298 -12.26 21.54 13.88
N SER A 299 -11.11 21.97 14.42
CA SER A 299 -9.82 21.49 13.92
C SER A 299 -9.68 20.01 14.27
N CYS A 300 -9.59 19.15 13.25
CA CYS A 300 -9.43 17.70 13.39
C CYS A 300 -8.18 17.30 14.18
N SER A 301 -7.16 18.16 14.22
CA SER A 301 -5.96 17.95 15.03
C SER A 301 -6.17 18.19 16.52
N THR A 302 -7.23 18.89 16.94
CA THR A 302 -7.49 19.25 18.36
C THR A 302 -8.90 18.91 18.82
N GLY A 303 -9.65 18.18 18.01
CA GLY A 303 -11.02 17.75 18.28
C GLY A 303 -11.31 16.44 17.55
N GLY A 304 -12.48 15.87 17.75
CA GLY A 304 -12.78 14.55 17.18
C GLY A 304 -12.00 13.42 17.86
N ASP A 305 -11.54 12.48 17.05
CA ASP A 305 -10.60 11.41 17.42
C ASP A 305 -9.12 11.88 17.37
N LEU A 306 -8.89 13.16 17.05
CA LEU A 306 -7.60 13.81 16.83
C LEU A 306 -6.88 13.36 15.55
N ILE A 307 -7.61 12.91 14.53
CA ILE A 307 -7.03 12.47 13.26
C ILE A 307 -7.72 13.23 12.11
N CYS A 308 -6.95 13.84 11.20
CA CYS A 308 -7.51 14.67 10.13
C CYS A 308 -7.92 13.90 8.88
N ASP A 309 -7.43 12.69 8.69
CA ASP A 309 -7.79 11.82 7.58
C ASP A 309 -8.85 10.75 7.93
N THR A 310 -9.44 10.80 9.13
CA THR A 310 -10.63 10.03 9.51
C THR A 310 -11.90 10.86 9.33
N SER A 311 -12.89 10.29 8.64
CA SER A 311 -14.19 10.96 8.46
C SER A 311 -14.95 11.05 9.79
N PRO A 312 -15.51 12.21 10.17
CA PRO A 312 -16.26 12.37 11.42
C PRO A 312 -17.46 11.43 11.51
N GLN A 313 -17.74 10.94 12.72
CA GLN A 313 -18.80 9.97 12.96
C GLN A 313 -19.55 10.29 14.27
N SER A 314 -20.88 10.34 14.23
CA SER A 314 -21.68 10.73 15.41
C SER A 314 -21.75 9.66 16.50
N SER A 315 -21.57 8.40 16.12
CA SER A 315 -21.80 7.22 16.94
C SER A 315 -21.18 5.99 16.29
N PRO A 316 -20.76 4.98 17.07
CA PRO A 316 -20.19 3.74 16.54
C PRO A 316 -21.07 3.06 15.49
N THR A 317 -20.44 2.42 14.50
CA THR A 317 -21.12 1.53 13.54
C THR A 317 -21.16 0.11 14.08
N PHE A 318 -22.24 -0.62 13.78
CA PHE A 318 -22.34 -2.06 14.00
C PHE A 318 -22.70 -2.71 12.66
N GLY A 319 -22.05 -3.82 12.31
CA GLY A 319 -22.05 -4.32 10.92
C GLY A 319 -21.13 -3.51 9.99
N CYS A 320 -21.31 -3.67 8.67
CA CYS A 320 -20.42 -3.10 7.64
C CYS A 320 -21.04 -1.96 6.82
N ASN A 321 -22.08 -1.29 7.32
CA ASN A 321 -22.71 -0.19 6.59
C ASN A 321 -23.18 0.89 7.56
N GLY A 322 -22.34 1.88 7.79
CA GLY A 322 -22.66 3.06 8.57
C GLY A 322 -22.81 4.33 7.73
N SER A 323 -23.65 5.25 8.20
CA SER A 323 -23.74 6.61 7.65
C SER A 323 -24.07 7.59 8.76
N SER A 324 -23.29 8.66 8.89
CA SER A 324 -23.54 9.73 9.86
C SER A 324 -22.83 11.01 9.41
N CYS A 325 -23.09 12.13 10.09
CA CYS A 325 -22.46 13.42 9.79
C CYS A 325 -22.54 13.89 8.31
N GLY A 326 -23.54 13.41 7.56
CA GLY A 326 -23.76 13.78 6.16
C GLY A 326 -23.03 12.92 5.12
N GLY A 327 -22.36 11.83 5.52
CA GLY A 327 -21.61 10.95 4.62
C GLY A 327 -21.47 9.49 5.09
N VAL A 328 -20.64 8.74 4.37
CA VAL A 328 -20.17 7.41 4.78
C VAL A 328 -19.22 7.57 5.96
N VAL A 329 -19.31 6.67 6.93
CA VAL A 329 -18.46 6.66 8.13
C VAL A 329 -17.29 5.70 7.92
N PRO A 330 -16.19 5.81 8.68
CA PRO A 330 -15.04 4.91 8.54
C PRO A 330 -15.31 3.55 9.21
N ASP A 331 -16.34 2.81 8.76
CA ASP A 331 -16.71 1.49 9.32
C ASP A 331 -15.76 0.36 8.91
N ASP A 332 -14.81 0.64 8.02
CA ASP A 332 -13.65 -0.19 7.70
C ASP A 332 -12.43 0.08 8.59
N ASN A 333 -12.49 1.10 9.46
CA ASN A 333 -11.39 1.46 10.33
C ASN A 333 -11.37 0.57 11.58
N TYR A 334 -10.18 0.12 12.00
CA TYR A 334 -10.03 -0.71 13.19
C TYR A 334 -10.50 -0.01 14.48
N MET A 335 -10.60 1.32 14.50
CA MET A 335 -11.02 2.11 15.67
C MET A 335 -12.53 2.41 15.73
N ASP A 336 -13.34 1.88 14.80
CA ASP A 336 -14.81 1.85 14.93
C ASP A 336 -15.26 0.58 15.72
N TYR A 337 -16.56 0.38 15.91
CA TYR A 337 -17.17 -0.80 16.55
C TYR A 337 -17.82 -1.78 15.57
N SER A 338 -17.51 -1.64 14.27
CA SER A 338 -18.00 -2.51 13.21
C SER A 338 -17.65 -3.99 13.46
N ASP A 339 -18.25 -4.86 12.65
CA ASP A 339 -17.98 -6.29 12.74
C ASP A 339 -16.55 -6.59 12.26
N ASP A 340 -15.90 -7.64 12.80
CA ASP A 340 -14.49 -7.92 12.49
C ASP A 340 -14.23 -8.08 10.98
N ILE A 341 -15.23 -8.52 10.21
CA ILE A 341 -15.13 -8.73 8.76
C ILE A 341 -15.08 -7.43 7.95
N CYS A 342 -15.53 -6.31 8.52
CA CYS A 342 -15.54 -5.02 7.84
C CYS A 342 -14.25 -4.24 8.11
N MET A 343 -13.58 -4.52 9.23
CA MET A 343 -12.39 -3.78 9.67
C MET A 343 -11.13 -4.23 8.92
N GLU A 344 -10.55 -3.29 8.17
CA GLU A 344 -9.49 -3.55 7.21
C GLU A 344 -8.33 -2.55 7.25
N GLN A 345 -8.46 -1.39 7.94
CA GLN A 345 -7.41 -0.36 7.88
C GLN A 345 -7.22 0.54 9.11
N PHE A 346 -5.98 1.01 9.26
CA PHE A 346 -5.65 2.30 9.88
C PHE A 346 -5.34 3.34 8.79
N THR A 347 -5.58 4.61 9.09
CA THR A 347 -5.22 5.72 8.19
C THR A 347 -3.73 6.09 8.28
N PRO A 348 -3.16 6.77 7.27
CA PRO A 348 -1.79 7.26 7.33
C PRO A 348 -1.48 8.12 8.56
N GLU A 349 -2.40 8.97 9.00
CA GLU A 349 -2.18 9.80 10.20
C GLU A 349 -2.36 9.03 11.50
N GLN A 350 -3.25 8.03 11.56
CA GLN A 350 -3.28 7.07 12.68
C GLN A 350 -1.93 6.36 12.81
N ASN A 351 -1.34 5.90 11.71
CA ASN A 351 -0.02 5.27 11.71
C ASN A 351 1.05 6.19 12.30
N LYS A 352 1.09 7.46 11.90
CA LYS A 352 2.03 8.44 12.46
C LYS A 352 1.82 8.69 13.95
N ARG A 353 0.57 8.78 14.40
CA ARG A 353 0.24 8.96 15.82
C ARG A 353 0.68 7.77 16.68
N MET A 354 0.49 6.54 16.17
CA MET A 354 0.96 5.33 16.85
C MET A 354 2.48 5.30 16.98
N ARG A 355 3.20 5.69 15.94
CA ARG A 355 4.67 5.75 15.95
C ARG A 355 5.20 6.84 16.89
N CYS A 356 4.62 8.04 16.84
CA CYS A 356 4.91 9.10 17.82
C CYS A 356 4.69 8.62 19.26
N THR A 357 3.62 7.84 19.49
CA THR A 357 3.34 7.26 20.80
C THR A 357 4.40 6.27 21.26
N LEU A 358 4.90 5.43 20.36
CA LEU A 358 5.97 4.47 20.66
C LEU A 358 7.28 5.19 20.97
N GLU A 359 7.71 6.07 20.08
CA GLU A 359 9.01 6.73 20.18
C GLU A 359 9.07 7.73 21.34
N TYR A 360 7.94 8.37 21.68
CA TYR A 360 7.90 9.38 22.74
C TYR A 360 7.44 8.86 24.10
N TYR A 361 6.28 8.22 24.17
CA TYR A 361 5.68 7.80 25.44
C TYR A 361 6.12 6.39 25.86
N ARG A 362 6.70 5.60 24.95
CA ARG A 362 7.12 4.20 25.18
C ARG A 362 8.52 3.89 24.60
N PRO A 363 9.54 4.75 24.77
CA PRO A 363 10.80 4.66 24.04
C PRO A 363 11.57 3.35 24.26
N ASP A 364 11.39 2.72 25.42
CA ASP A 364 12.06 1.47 25.78
C ASP A 364 11.25 0.21 25.37
N LEU A 365 10.03 0.38 24.84
CA LEU A 365 9.15 -0.74 24.50
C LEU A 365 9.55 -1.37 23.17
N THR A 366 10.14 -0.61 22.26
CA THR A 366 10.49 -1.08 20.92
C THR A 366 11.95 -1.41 20.81
N ASP A 367 12.26 -2.56 20.20
CA ASP A 367 13.54 -2.70 19.53
C ASP A 367 13.44 -1.96 18.19
N GLU A 368 14.11 -0.83 18.06
CA GLU A 368 14.17 -0.11 16.79
C GLU A 368 15.01 -0.94 15.80
N ILE A 369 14.40 -1.39 14.69
CA ILE A 369 15.18 -1.73 13.50
C ILE A 369 15.31 -0.43 12.71
N VAL A 370 16.32 0.35 13.12
CA VAL A 370 16.73 1.58 12.44
C VAL A 370 16.87 1.27 10.95
N GLN A 371 16.33 2.13 10.09
CA GLN A 371 16.69 2.09 8.68
C GLN A 371 18.17 2.42 8.55
N LEU A 372 19.02 1.39 8.53
CA LEU A 372 20.47 1.58 8.52
C LEU A 372 20.98 2.09 7.15
N ILE A 373 20.20 1.89 6.08
CA ILE A 373 20.50 2.39 4.74
C ILE A 373 19.26 2.97 4.03
N GLN A 374 19.50 3.97 3.19
CA GLN A 374 18.50 4.54 2.29
C GLN A 374 18.97 4.41 0.84
N LEU A 375 18.07 3.96 -0.04
CA LEU A 375 18.31 3.95 -1.49
C LEU A 375 17.62 5.15 -2.11
N SER A 376 18.30 5.84 -3.03
CA SER A 376 17.75 6.97 -3.77
C SER A 376 18.28 7.03 -5.20
N GLN A 377 17.53 7.72 -6.07
CA GLN A 377 17.88 7.87 -7.47
C GLN A 377 19.15 8.70 -7.67
N VAL A 378 19.93 8.37 -8.70
CA VAL A 378 21.03 9.21 -9.19
C VAL A 378 20.64 9.78 -10.55
N GLY A 379 20.44 11.09 -10.62
CA GLY A 379 20.01 11.76 -11.84
C GLY A 379 18.53 11.49 -12.18
N THR A 380 18.17 11.63 -13.45
CA THR A 380 16.85 11.30 -13.98
C THR A 380 16.85 9.91 -14.60
N ASN A 381 15.68 9.26 -14.64
CA ASN A 381 15.58 8.00 -15.37
C ASN A 381 15.71 8.27 -16.87
N PRO A 382 16.39 7.38 -17.60
CA PRO A 382 16.44 7.45 -19.05
C PRO A 382 15.04 7.24 -19.64
N GLU A 383 14.66 8.08 -20.60
CA GLU A 383 13.44 7.93 -21.38
C GLU A 383 13.55 6.77 -22.39
N LEU A 384 14.77 6.54 -22.92
CA LEU A 384 15.14 5.43 -23.78
C LEU A 384 16.33 4.68 -23.20
N ILE A 385 16.35 3.36 -23.33
CA ILE A 385 17.45 2.50 -22.94
C ILE A 385 18.30 2.16 -24.17
N SER A 386 19.60 2.45 -24.14
CA SER A 386 20.47 2.11 -25.28
C SER A 386 20.52 0.59 -25.52
N PRO A 387 20.30 0.12 -26.76
CA PRO A 387 20.42 -1.30 -27.12
C PRO A 387 21.83 -1.85 -26.88
N ALA A 388 22.87 -1.05 -27.15
CA ALA A 388 24.25 -1.50 -27.03
C ALA A 388 24.69 -1.67 -25.57
N SER A 389 24.50 -0.62 -24.75
CA SER A 389 24.92 -0.62 -23.36
C SER A 389 24.25 0.49 -22.55
N GLN A 390 23.61 0.13 -21.44
CA GLN A 390 23.01 1.08 -20.51
C GLN A 390 23.54 0.89 -19.09
N THR A 391 23.99 1.98 -18.47
CA THR A 391 24.38 2.00 -17.06
C THR A 391 23.25 2.54 -16.19
N PHE A 392 22.93 1.81 -15.12
CA PHE A 392 21.93 2.16 -14.12
C PHE A 392 22.64 2.46 -12.81
N SER A 393 22.32 3.59 -12.18
CA SER A 393 22.98 4.04 -10.95
C SER A 393 21.95 4.27 -9.84
N VAL A 394 22.34 3.92 -8.62
CA VAL A 394 21.58 4.15 -7.39
C VAL A 394 22.53 4.66 -6.32
N ARG A 395 22.02 5.52 -5.44
CA ARG A 395 22.73 5.95 -4.24
C ARG A 395 22.29 5.09 -3.07
N ILE A 396 23.24 4.47 -2.39
CA ILE A 396 23.02 3.72 -1.14
C ILE A 396 23.67 4.53 -0.02
N THR A 397 22.87 5.33 0.67
CA THR A 397 23.33 6.15 1.79
C THR A 397 23.27 5.34 3.08
N GLU A 398 24.39 5.24 3.79
CA GLU A 398 24.41 4.75 5.16
C GLU A 398 23.80 5.82 6.09
N VAL A 399 22.69 5.47 6.75
CA VAL A 399 22.07 6.33 7.78
C VAL A 399 22.84 6.19 9.09
N GLU A 400 23.30 4.97 9.39
CA GLU A 400 24.27 4.70 10.44
C GLU A 400 25.58 4.19 9.84
N GLU A 401 26.71 4.61 10.41
CA GLU A 401 28.05 4.18 9.96
C GLU A 401 28.16 2.64 9.99
N GLY A 402 28.49 2.03 8.85
CA GLY A 402 28.54 0.56 8.71
C GLY A 402 27.16 -0.10 8.57
N GLY A 403 26.12 0.70 8.30
CA GLY A 403 24.76 0.24 8.07
C GLY A 403 24.60 -0.59 6.79
N TYR A 404 25.44 -0.39 5.76
CA TYR A 404 25.34 -1.12 4.50
C TYR A 404 26.09 -2.45 4.55
N LEU A 405 25.40 -3.54 4.23
CA LEU A 405 26.05 -4.82 3.99
C LEU A 405 26.77 -4.77 2.64
N GLN A 406 28.07 -4.49 2.69
CA GLN A 406 28.90 -4.30 1.51
C GLN A 406 28.77 -5.43 0.49
N GLY A 407 28.57 -5.05 -0.78
CA GLY A 407 28.38 -5.97 -1.91
C GLY A 407 26.99 -6.61 -2.01
N SER A 408 26.04 -6.21 -1.17
CA SER A 408 24.66 -6.71 -1.27
C SER A 408 23.79 -5.97 -2.30
N GLY A 409 24.25 -4.83 -2.80
CA GLY A 409 23.58 -4.05 -3.83
C GLY A 409 23.33 -4.84 -5.12
N THR A 410 22.09 -4.86 -5.60
CA THR A 410 21.65 -5.66 -6.75
C THR A 410 20.72 -4.84 -7.65
N LEU A 411 20.94 -4.90 -8.97
CA LEU A 411 19.99 -4.43 -9.98
C LEU A 411 19.16 -5.62 -10.46
N TYR A 412 17.84 -5.51 -10.36
CA TYR A 412 16.89 -6.42 -10.98
C TYR A 412 16.34 -5.82 -12.26
N TYR A 413 16.24 -6.62 -13.33
CA TYR A 413 15.72 -6.16 -14.61
C TYR A 413 14.92 -7.25 -15.37
N SER A 414 13.98 -6.85 -16.23
CA SER A 414 13.16 -7.75 -17.06
C SER A 414 12.71 -7.08 -18.36
N THR A 415 12.56 -7.87 -19.43
CA THR A 415 12.00 -7.43 -20.72
C THR A 415 10.69 -8.14 -21.06
N GLY A 416 9.86 -8.45 -20.06
CA GLY A 416 8.56 -9.13 -20.21
C GLY A 416 8.49 -10.56 -19.64
N GLY A 417 9.49 -10.97 -18.84
CA GLY A 417 9.54 -12.27 -18.15
C GLY A 417 9.86 -12.16 -16.66
N SER A 418 10.36 -13.23 -16.06
CA SER A 418 10.89 -13.18 -14.68
C SER A 418 12.09 -12.24 -14.59
N PHE A 419 12.19 -11.48 -13.52
CA PHE A 419 13.32 -10.60 -13.29
C PHE A 419 14.64 -11.38 -13.19
N GLN A 420 15.63 -10.93 -13.96
CA GLN A 420 17.03 -11.28 -13.84
C GLN A 420 17.72 -10.31 -12.88
N GLN A 421 18.91 -10.66 -12.41
CA GLN A 421 19.65 -9.84 -11.46
C GLN A 421 21.14 -9.74 -11.81
N THR A 422 21.73 -8.59 -11.54
CA THR A 422 23.18 -8.36 -11.61
C THR A 422 23.65 -7.55 -10.40
N SER A 423 24.88 -7.79 -9.95
CA SER A 423 25.44 -7.10 -8.79
C SER A 423 25.83 -5.66 -9.13
N LEU A 424 25.60 -4.75 -8.19
CA LEU A 424 26.07 -3.38 -8.31
C LEU A 424 27.55 -3.26 -7.91
N SER A 425 28.25 -2.37 -8.59
CA SER A 425 29.65 -2.03 -8.35
C SER A 425 29.79 -0.60 -7.83
N ALA A 426 30.67 -0.39 -6.85
CA ALA A 426 30.90 0.93 -6.27
C ALA A 426 31.60 1.85 -7.27
N GLN A 427 31.07 3.05 -7.47
CA GLN A 427 31.63 4.09 -8.35
C GLN A 427 32.38 5.18 -7.58
N GLY A 428 32.36 5.12 -6.24
CA GLY A 428 32.94 6.10 -5.33
C GLY A 428 31.87 6.87 -4.55
N GLY A 429 32.17 7.19 -3.29
CA GLY A 429 31.16 7.68 -2.34
C GLY A 429 30.02 6.66 -2.17
N ASP A 430 28.80 7.14 -2.14
CA ASP A 430 27.59 6.33 -1.91
C ASP A 430 26.93 5.86 -3.22
N ILE A 431 27.61 6.00 -4.37
CA ILE A 431 27.05 5.69 -5.69
C ILE A 431 27.47 4.30 -6.13
N TYR A 432 26.49 3.52 -6.54
CA TYR A 432 26.63 2.16 -7.04
C TYR A 432 25.96 2.04 -8.40
N SER A 433 26.55 1.27 -9.30
CA SER A 433 25.98 1.08 -10.64
C SER A 433 26.19 -0.33 -11.18
N ALA A 434 25.34 -0.69 -12.13
CA ALA A 434 25.52 -1.86 -13.00
C ALA A 434 25.24 -1.46 -14.45
N THR A 435 25.91 -2.14 -15.37
CA THR A 435 25.75 -1.93 -16.80
C THR A 435 25.14 -3.17 -17.42
N LEU A 436 24.08 -2.98 -18.19
CA LEU A 436 23.47 -4.01 -19.03
C LEU A 436 23.92 -3.80 -20.47
N THR A 437 24.35 -4.86 -21.14
CA THR A 437 24.74 -4.86 -22.56
C THR A 437 23.79 -5.74 -23.35
N ASP A 438 23.78 -5.57 -24.67
CA ASP A 438 22.97 -6.38 -25.60
C ASP A 438 21.48 -6.37 -25.25
N ASN A 439 20.97 -5.18 -24.93
CA ASN A 439 19.57 -4.99 -24.57
C ASN A 439 18.69 -5.19 -25.82
N PRO A 440 17.65 -6.05 -25.76
CA PRO A 440 16.86 -6.38 -26.93
C PRO A 440 16.01 -5.19 -27.38
N CYS A 441 16.43 -4.56 -28.48
CA CYS A 441 15.74 -3.39 -29.02
C CYS A 441 14.27 -3.67 -29.34
N GLY A 442 13.43 -2.65 -29.16
CA GLY A 442 11.98 -2.73 -29.36
C GLY A 442 11.21 -3.34 -28.19
N SER A 443 11.91 -3.84 -27.17
CA SER A 443 11.28 -4.33 -25.94
C SER A 443 11.19 -3.25 -24.85
N GLN A 444 10.28 -3.44 -23.90
CA GLN A 444 10.18 -2.61 -22.70
C GLN A 444 11.09 -3.20 -21.62
N LEU A 445 12.05 -2.42 -21.11
CA LEU A 445 12.85 -2.82 -19.95
C LEU A 445 12.18 -2.30 -18.68
N SER A 446 11.99 -3.18 -17.70
CA SER A 446 11.63 -2.81 -16.32
C SER A 446 12.79 -3.10 -15.38
N TRP A 447 13.07 -2.20 -14.43
CA TRP A 447 14.16 -2.41 -13.46
C TRP A 447 13.92 -1.79 -12.08
N TYR A 448 14.57 -2.34 -11.07
CA TYR A 448 14.62 -1.79 -9.71
C TYR A 448 15.91 -2.23 -9.00
N PHE A 449 16.24 -1.58 -7.89
CA PHE A 449 17.43 -1.84 -7.11
C PHE A 449 17.08 -2.43 -5.76
N THR A 450 17.97 -3.25 -5.22
CA THR A 450 17.93 -3.62 -3.80
C THR A 450 19.31 -3.48 -3.17
N ALA A 451 19.34 -3.36 -1.84
CA ALA A 451 20.53 -3.50 -1.04
C ALA A 451 20.14 -4.05 0.35
N ARG A 452 21.04 -4.79 1.00
CA ARG A 452 20.83 -5.23 2.37
C ARG A 452 21.57 -4.32 3.35
N ASP A 453 20.93 -4.06 4.46
CA ASP A 453 21.62 -3.47 5.60
C ASP A 453 22.34 -4.54 6.44
N SER A 454 23.15 -4.08 7.39
CA SER A 454 23.93 -4.92 8.30
C SER A 454 23.08 -5.74 9.28
N SER A 455 21.77 -5.43 9.41
CA SER A 455 20.80 -6.29 10.11
C SER A 455 20.33 -7.47 9.25
N GLY A 456 20.58 -7.44 7.94
CA GLY A 456 20.13 -8.44 6.96
C GLY A 456 18.82 -8.08 6.26
N THR A 457 18.20 -6.94 6.59
CA THR A 457 16.96 -6.46 5.97
C THR A 457 17.27 -5.97 4.55
N THR A 458 16.41 -6.33 3.58
CA THR A 458 16.55 -5.89 2.18
C THR A 458 15.72 -4.63 1.95
N ARG A 459 16.36 -3.58 1.44
CA ARG A 459 15.73 -2.33 1.01
C ARG A 459 15.64 -2.30 -0.50
N THR A 460 14.54 -1.75 -1.03
CA THR A 460 14.21 -1.74 -2.46
C THR A 460 14.00 -0.31 -2.94
N PHE A 461 14.43 0.00 -4.17
CA PHE A 461 14.19 1.28 -4.82
C PHE A 461 13.79 1.09 -6.30
N PRO A 462 12.63 1.59 -6.74
CA PRO A 462 11.63 2.34 -5.95
C PRO A 462 11.01 1.47 -4.85
N THR A 463 10.39 2.10 -3.84
CA THR A 463 9.80 1.38 -2.68
C THR A 463 8.65 0.47 -3.08
N SER A 464 7.96 0.79 -4.18
CA SER A 464 6.96 -0.05 -4.83
C SER A 464 7.14 -0.05 -6.36
N GLY A 465 6.80 -1.16 -7.00
CA GLY A 465 6.88 -1.32 -8.45
C GLY A 465 8.31 -1.34 -8.99
N SER A 466 8.47 -0.89 -10.23
CA SER A 466 9.74 -0.80 -10.94
C SER A 466 9.73 0.40 -11.89
N PHE A 467 10.90 0.90 -12.23
CA PHE A 467 11.04 1.80 -13.36
C PHE A 467 10.81 1.05 -14.68
N SER A 468 10.45 1.77 -15.74
CA SER A 468 10.39 1.20 -17.08
C SER A 468 10.66 2.20 -18.17
N ALA A 469 11.32 1.76 -19.25
CA ALA A 469 11.57 2.53 -20.46
C ALA A 469 11.77 1.59 -21.66
N PRO A 470 11.39 1.99 -22.89
CA PRO A 470 11.66 1.21 -24.09
C PRO A 470 13.14 1.18 -24.42
N ILE A 471 13.59 0.07 -25.01
CA ILE A 471 14.95 -0.12 -25.49
C ILE A 471 15.04 0.34 -26.95
N ALA A 472 15.72 1.45 -27.19
CA ALA A 472 15.93 2.07 -28.51
C ALA A 472 17.09 3.08 -28.47
N GLU A 473 17.72 3.32 -29.60
CA GLU A 473 18.74 4.36 -29.76
C GLU A 473 18.10 5.75 -30.02
N GLY A 474 16.91 5.76 -30.61
CA GLY A 474 16.13 6.97 -30.87
C GLY A 474 14.66 6.67 -31.12
N VAL A 475 13.93 7.72 -31.51
CA VAL A 475 12.54 7.63 -31.94
C VAL A 475 12.43 8.26 -33.33
N GLU A 476 12.02 7.48 -34.31
CA GLU A 476 11.71 7.95 -35.65
C GLU A 476 10.25 8.43 -35.71
N VAL A 477 10.04 9.66 -36.16
CA VAL A 477 8.69 10.20 -36.40
C VAL A 477 8.28 9.90 -37.83
N ILE A 478 7.34 8.97 -38.00
CA ILE A 478 6.81 8.57 -39.31
C ILE A 478 5.76 9.57 -39.80
N ALA A 479 4.92 10.07 -38.88
CA ALA A 479 3.94 11.10 -39.16
C ALA A 479 3.67 11.92 -37.88
N GLU A 480 3.49 13.22 -38.04
CA GLU A 480 3.08 14.13 -36.98
C GLU A 480 2.13 15.15 -37.61
N ILE A 481 0.87 15.12 -37.19
CA ILE A 481 -0.24 15.79 -37.83
C ILE A 481 -0.97 16.62 -36.78
N ASP A 482 -0.81 17.93 -36.90
CA ASP A 482 -1.46 18.99 -36.10
C ASP A 482 -2.74 19.53 -36.75
N PHE A 483 -3.14 18.97 -37.90
CA PHE A 483 -4.31 19.34 -38.70
C PHE A 483 -4.44 20.81 -39.17
N ASN A 484 -3.43 21.67 -38.98
CA ASN A 484 -3.38 23.02 -39.58
C ASN A 484 -3.35 23.02 -41.10
N THR A 485 -2.89 21.91 -41.68
CA THR A 485 -2.94 21.67 -43.11
C THR A 485 -3.68 20.38 -43.42
N ASP A 486 -4.20 20.29 -44.65
CA ASP A 486 -4.89 19.08 -45.09
C ASP A 486 -3.92 17.90 -45.18
N ALA A 487 -4.05 16.97 -44.24
CA ALA A 487 -3.24 15.76 -44.14
C ALA A 487 -3.81 14.57 -44.95
N GLY A 488 -4.84 14.79 -45.79
CA GLY A 488 -5.44 13.74 -46.61
C GLY A 488 -6.41 12.83 -45.85
N TRP A 489 -6.88 13.27 -44.68
CA TRP A 489 -7.94 12.61 -43.93
C TRP A 489 -9.30 12.87 -44.57
N SER A 490 -10.20 11.91 -44.51
CA SER A 490 -11.52 11.98 -45.16
C SER A 490 -12.64 11.63 -44.19
N ALA A 491 -13.72 12.41 -44.25
CA ALA A 491 -14.93 12.19 -43.46
C ALA A 491 -16.06 11.58 -44.31
N GLN A 492 -16.84 10.70 -43.71
CA GLN A 492 -18.10 10.18 -44.23
C GLN A 492 -19.17 10.28 -43.14
N THR A 493 -20.43 10.56 -43.51
CA THR A 493 -21.51 10.64 -42.53
C THR A 493 -22.79 10.03 -43.04
N THR A 494 -23.50 9.38 -42.13
CA THR A 494 -24.89 8.93 -42.26
C THR A 494 -25.84 9.73 -41.37
N ALA A 495 -25.30 10.46 -40.39
CA ALA A 495 -26.06 11.37 -39.53
C ALA A 495 -26.65 12.54 -40.33
N SER A 496 -27.79 13.05 -39.88
CA SER A 496 -28.45 14.19 -40.54
C SER A 496 -27.72 15.53 -40.33
N VAL A 497 -27.07 15.68 -39.19
CA VAL A 497 -26.19 16.80 -38.79
C VAL A 497 -25.01 16.26 -37.97
N GLY A 498 -24.06 17.12 -37.58
CA GLY A 498 -22.90 16.72 -36.76
C GLY A 498 -21.81 15.91 -37.48
N GLY A 499 -21.67 16.03 -38.80
CA GLY A 499 -20.57 15.37 -39.52
C GLY A 499 -19.20 15.93 -39.14
N TRP A 500 -18.16 15.09 -39.20
CA TRP A 500 -16.77 15.53 -39.02
C TRP A 500 -16.38 16.66 -39.97
N GLU A 501 -15.76 17.70 -39.43
CA GLU A 501 -15.16 18.80 -40.18
C GLU A 501 -13.81 19.22 -39.60
N ARG A 502 -12.90 19.68 -40.48
CA ARG A 502 -11.61 20.23 -40.06
C ARG A 502 -11.76 21.72 -39.83
N ALA A 503 -11.68 22.16 -38.59
CA ALA A 503 -11.96 23.54 -38.23
C ALA A 503 -11.25 23.97 -36.93
N ILE A 504 -11.25 25.27 -36.66
CA ILE A 504 -10.87 25.81 -35.36
C ILE A 504 -12.06 25.63 -34.42
N PRO A 505 -11.92 24.98 -33.26
CA PRO A 505 -13.02 24.75 -32.32
C PRO A 505 -13.75 26.03 -31.93
N SER A 506 -15.08 25.95 -31.86
CA SER A 506 -15.94 27.06 -31.48
C SER A 506 -15.65 27.49 -30.05
N THR A 507 -15.41 28.80 -29.86
CA THR A 507 -15.22 29.43 -28.55
C THR A 507 -16.51 30.05 -28.01
N ASP A 508 -17.65 29.82 -28.66
CA ASP A 508 -18.92 30.42 -28.27
C ASP A 508 -19.45 29.78 -26.98
N SER A 509 -19.78 30.60 -25.98
CA SER A 509 -20.19 30.10 -24.66
C SER A 509 -21.46 29.26 -24.71
N ILE A 510 -22.36 29.50 -25.67
CA ILE A 510 -23.57 28.68 -25.86
C ILE A 510 -23.20 27.27 -26.32
N SER A 511 -22.22 27.14 -27.21
CA SER A 511 -21.73 25.86 -27.71
C SER A 511 -20.87 25.12 -26.67
N VAL A 512 -20.03 25.83 -25.92
CA VAL A 512 -19.12 25.26 -24.91
C VAL A 512 -19.82 24.88 -23.60
N ASP A 513 -20.76 25.71 -23.12
CA ASP A 513 -21.42 25.50 -21.82
C ASP A 513 -22.61 24.53 -21.92
N ASP A 514 -23.43 24.61 -22.98
CA ASP A 514 -24.67 23.82 -23.12
C ASP A 514 -24.51 22.56 -24.00
N CYS A 515 -23.60 22.55 -24.98
CA CYS A 515 -23.47 21.45 -25.99
C CYS A 515 -22.08 20.85 -26.09
N SER A 516 -21.21 21.32 -25.18
CA SER A 516 -19.92 20.76 -24.87
C SER A 516 -18.81 20.86 -25.91
N ALA A 517 -18.91 21.64 -27.00
CA ALA A 517 -17.77 21.81 -27.92
C ALA A 517 -16.43 22.07 -27.19
N PRO A 518 -15.29 21.54 -27.67
CA PRO A 518 -14.06 21.49 -26.89
C PRO A 518 -13.46 22.86 -26.55
N GLY A 519 -13.94 23.95 -27.18
CA GLY A 519 -13.58 25.34 -26.87
C GLY A 519 -12.19 25.76 -27.37
N THR A 520 -11.25 24.82 -27.38
CA THR A 520 -9.90 24.94 -27.93
C THR A 520 -9.56 23.64 -28.64
N ASP A 521 -8.54 23.66 -29.49
CA ASP A 521 -7.86 22.48 -29.98
C ASP A 521 -6.88 21.93 -28.92
N ALA A 522 -6.32 20.74 -29.13
CA ALA A 522 -5.59 20.00 -28.10
C ALA A 522 -4.17 20.52 -27.87
N ASP A 523 -3.51 20.98 -28.93
CA ASP A 523 -2.13 21.46 -28.93
C ASP A 523 -2.01 22.98 -29.11
N GLU A 524 -3.15 23.69 -29.15
CA GLU A 524 -3.27 25.15 -29.36
C GLU A 524 -2.67 25.64 -30.70
N SER A 525 -2.49 24.73 -31.66
CA SER A 525 -1.96 25.03 -32.99
C SER A 525 -3.00 25.70 -33.90
N GLY A 526 -4.28 25.39 -33.70
CA GLY A 526 -5.45 26.10 -34.21
C GLY A 526 -6.53 25.19 -34.78
N TYR A 527 -6.21 24.33 -35.75
CA TYR A 527 -7.19 23.46 -36.42
C TYR A 527 -7.13 22.04 -35.88
N CYS A 528 -8.29 21.44 -35.68
CA CYS A 528 -8.42 20.01 -35.43
C CYS A 528 -9.60 19.44 -36.23
N TRP A 529 -9.90 18.16 -36.06
CA TRP A 529 -11.17 17.59 -36.51
C TRP A 529 -12.17 17.64 -35.36
N VAL A 530 -13.36 18.18 -35.64
CA VAL A 530 -14.47 18.28 -34.69
C VAL A 530 -15.78 17.94 -35.39
N THR A 531 -16.79 17.54 -34.65
CA THR A 531 -18.17 17.42 -35.14
C THR A 531 -18.97 18.63 -34.71
N GLY A 532 -19.82 19.16 -35.58
CA GLY A 532 -20.79 20.20 -35.18
C GLY A 532 -20.20 21.58 -34.88
N ASN A 533 -19.12 21.98 -35.56
CA ASN A 533 -18.41 23.22 -35.28
C ASN A 533 -19.12 24.45 -35.88
N GLY A 534 -20.01 25.06 -35.09
CA GLY A 534 -20.80 26.21 -35.49
C GLY A 534 -21.12 27.18 -34.35
N VAL A 535 -21.78 28.29 -34.69
CA VAL A 535 -22.40 29.23 -33.72
C VAL A 535 -23.87 28.88 -33.63
N SER A 536 -24.26 28.13 -32.59
CA SER A 536 -25.62 27.63 -32.43
C SER A 536 -26.59 28.76 -32.08
N THR A 537 -27.77 28.77 -32.69
CA THR A 537 -28.80 29.78 -32.40
C THR A 537 -29.71 29.39 -31.22
N PHE A 538 -29.68 28.11 -30.85
CA PHE A 538 -30.24 27.49 -29.64
C PHE A 538 -29.39 26.27 -29.27
N GLY A 539 -29.58 25.72 -28.06
CA GLY A 539 -28.76 24.61 -27.57
C GLY A 539 -28.82 23.38 -28.49
N CYS A 540 -27.64 22.97 -28.96
CA CYS A 540 -27.27 21.66 -29.50
C CYS A 540 -27.94 21.41 -30.85
N GLU A 541 -27.82 22.43 -31.71
CA GLU A 541 -28.36 22.43 -33.07
C GLU A 541 -27.52 21.59 -34.06
N PHE A 542 -26.28 21.26 -33.69
CA PHE A 542 -25.28 20.67 -34.58
C PHE A 542 -24.60 19.42 -34.02
N ASP A 543 -25.14 18.84 -32.96
CA ASP A 543 -24.71 17.52 -32.47
C ASP A 543 -24.93 16.45 -33.55
N ILE A 544 -24.33 15.29 -33.35
CA ILE A 544 -24.57 14.16 -34.24
C ILE A 544 -26.02 13.71 -34.01
N ASP A 545 -26.83 13.63 -35.07
CA ASP A 545 -28.23 13.20 -35.01
C ASP A 545 -28.50 11.96 -35.86
N GLY A 546 -29.09 10.94 -35.25
CA GLY A 546 -29.80 9.86 -35.95
C GLY A 546 -28.95 9.04 -36.91
N GLY A 547 -27.66 8.86 -36.59
CA GLY A 547 -26.70 8.14 -37.41
C GLY A 547 -25.28 8.24 -36.88
N SER A 548 -24.30 8.02 -37.76
CA SER A 548 -22.87 8.05 -37.40
C SER A 548 -22.05 8.85 -38.39
N THR A 549 -20.94 9.41 -37.90
CA THR A 549 -19.90 10.03 -38.71
C THR A 549 -18.55 9.35 -38.49
N ILE A 550 -17.85 9.07 -39.59
CA ILE A 550 -16.60 8.33 -39.62
C ILE A 550 -15.51 9.21 -40.22
N LEU A 551 -14.45 9.45 -39.45
CA LEU A 551 -13.24 10.11 -39.90
C LEU A 551 -12.18 9.03 -40.19
N THR A 552 -11.63 8.99 -41.39
CA THR A 552 -10.60 8.03 -41.79
C THR A 552 -9.32 8.76 -42.14
N SER A 553 -8.22 8.32 -41.54
CA SER A 553 -6.88 8.86 -41.82
C SER A 553 -6.36 8.53 -43.22
N ALA A 554 -5.33 9.25 -43.67
CA ALA A 554 -4.54 8.87 -44.83
C ALA A 554 -3.85 7.51 -44.61
N THR A 555 -3.44 6.83 -45.69
CA THR A 555 -2.66 5.60 -45.59
C THR A 555 -1.19 5.92 -45.31
N TYR A 556 -0.68 5.47 -44.16
CA TYR A 556 0.72 5.65 -43.78
C TYR A 556 1.55 4.40 -44.07
N SER A 557 2.79 4.60 -44.51
CA SER A 557 3.74 3.51 -44.74
C SER A 557 4.44 3.15 -43.44
N VAL A 558 3.80 2.26 -42.67
CA VAL A 558 4.35 1.70 -41.43
C VAL A 558 4.81 0.28 -41.73
N THR A 559 6.06 -0.04 -41.39
CA THR A 559 6.65 -1.37 -41.62
C THR A 559 6.95 -2.11 -40.33
N ASP A 560 7.24 -1.39 -39.24
CA ASP A 560 7.49 -1.98 -37.93
C ASP A 560 6.17 -2.11 -37.13
N PRO A 561 5.73 -3.33 -36.78
CA PRO A 561 4.59 -3.53 -35.87
C PRO A 561 4.78 -2.91 -34.48
N ASN A 562 6.01 -2.56 -34.07
CA ASN A 562 6.30 -1.89 -32.81
C ASN A 562 6.00 -0.40 -32.81
N THR A 563 5.68 0.17 -33.97
CA THR A 563 5.31 1.58 -34.10
C THR A 563 4.14 1.91 -33.19
N GLU A 564 4.28 2.98 -32.42
CA GLU A 564 3.23 3.55 -31.58
C GLU A 564 2.45 4.59 -32.38
N ALA A 565 1.12 4.50 -32.29
CA ALA A 565 0.20 5.53 -32.74
C ALA A 565 -0.37 6.25 -31.53
N SER A 566 -0.31 7.58 -31.53
CA SER A 566 -0.90 8.43 -30.49
C SER A 566 -1.77 9.53 -31.11
N PHE A 567 -2.80 9.95 -30.39
CA PHE A 567 -3.68 11.06 -30.78
C PHE A 567 -4.38 11.66 -29.56
N ALA A 568 -4.72 12.93 -29.65
CA ALA A 568 -5.65 13.57 -28.75
C ALA A 568 -7.08 13.35 -29.23
N TRP A 569 -7.98 13.07 -28.30
CA TRP A 569 -9.40 12.95 -28.57
C TRP A 569 -10.22 13.68 -27.51
N TRP A 570 -11.40 14.09 -27.91
CA TRP A 570 -12.39 14.69 -27.06
C TRP A 570 -13.76 14.09 -27.42
N TYR A 571 -14.62 13.86 -26.44
CA TYR A 571 -15.93 13.25 -26.66
C TYR A 571 -16.92 13.72 -25.61
N ASP A 572 -18.08 14.19 -26.06
CA ASP A 572 -19.26 14.37 -25.21
C ASP A 572 -20.36 13.39 -25.60
N ASN A 573 -21.06 12.93 -24.57
CA ASN A 573 -22.20 12.05 -24.68
C ASN A 573 -23.14 12.35 -23.49
N THR A 574 -23.71 13.55 -23.48
CA THR A 574 -24.60 14.02 -22.40
C THR A 574 -26.07 13.82 -22.76
N SER A 575 -26.87 13.30 -21.83
CA SER A 575 -28.29 13.02 -22.12
C SER A 575 -29.13 14.29 -22.02
N ALA A 576 -30.01 14.54 -22.99
CA ALA A 576 -31.08 15.53 -22.82
C ALA A 576 -32.16 15.08 -21.80
N ASN A 577 -32.34 13.76 -21.55
CA ASN A 577 -33.52 13.22 -20.83
C ASN A 577 -33.28 11.97 -19.91
N ASN A 578 -32.09 11.77 -19.35
CA ASN A 578 -31.78 10.84 -18.23
C ASN A 578 -32.16 9.35 -18.33
N THR A 579 -32.46 8.80 -19.50
CA THR A 579 -32.81 7.38 -19.65
C THR A 579 -32.06 6.70 -20.78
N GLU A 580 -30.99 6.01 -20.38
CA GLU A 580 -30.22 5.02 -21.16
C GLU A 580 -29.09 5.59 -22.05
N TYR A 581 -27.89 5.04 -21.83
CA TYR A 581 -26.59 5.50 -22.29
C TYR A 581 -25.95 4.35 -23.05
N ASP A 582 -25.49 4.53 -24.29
CA ASP A 582 -24.22 3.97 -24.78
C ASP A 582 -23.92 4.38 -26.24
N ASP A 583 -24.01 5.66 -26.59
CA ASP A 583 -23.44 6.12 -27.86
C ASP A 583 -21.91 6.03 -27.79
N GLN A 584 -21.33 5.29 -28.73
CA GLN A 584 -19.94 4.89 -28.66
C GLN A 584 -19.05 5.78 -29.53
N PHE A 585 -17.96 6.23 -28.92
CA PHE A 585 -16.80 6.72 -29.66
C PHE A 585 -15.82 5.57 -29.85
N ILE A 586 -15.60 5.20 -31.10
CA ILE A 586 -14.84 4.01 -31.47
C ILE A 586 -13.66 4.41 -32.33
N VAL A 587 -12.46 3.99 -31.93
CA VAL A 587 -11.26 4.08 -32.76
C VAL A 587 -10.87 2.68 -33.21
N GLU A 588 -10.70 2.52 -34.51
CA GLU A 588 -10.27 1.27 -35.13
C GLU A 588 -8.99 1.48 -35.94
N ALA A 589 -8.16 0.45 -35.98
CA ALA A 589 -6.95 0.40 -36.78
C ALA A 589 -7.07 -0.63 -37.92
N SER A 590 -6.36 -0.38 -39.00
CA SER A 590 -6.20 -1.27 -40.14
C SER A 590 -4.73 -1.36 -40.54
N GLY A 591 -4.22 -2.58 -40.74
CA GLY A 591 -2.87 -2.83 -41.28
C GLY A 591 -2.86 -3.16 -42.78
N ASN A 592 -4.02 -3.10 -43.43
CA ASN A 592 -4.22 -3.47 -44.84
C ASN A 592 -5.01 -2.41 -45.60
N SER A 593 -4.65 -1.14 -45.41
CA SER A 593 -5.23 -0.02 -46.17
C SER A 593 -6.77 0.04 -46.13
N GLY A 594 -7.36 -0.34 -44.99
CA GLY A 594 -8.80 -0.25 -44.75
C GLY A 594 -9.63 -1.46 -45.19
N ASP A 595 -9.01 -2.54 -45.66
CA ASP A 595 -9.72 -3.78 -46.02
C ASP A 595 -10.34 -4.48 -44.79
N THR A 596 -9.63 -4.50 -43.66
CA THR A 596 -10.12 -5.00 -42.37
C THR A 596 -9.75 -4.07 -41.22
N TRP A 597 -10.60 -4.03 -40.20
CA TRP A 597 -10.48 -3.12 -39.06
C TRP A 597 -10.55 -3.89 -37.74
N SER A 598 -9.74 -3.45 -36.77
CA SER A 598 -9.78 -3.94 -35.39
C SER A 598 -9.99 -2.76 -34.45
N THR A 599 -10.90 -2.90 -33.48
CA THR A 599 -11.13 -1.90 -32.45
C THR A 599 -9.93 -1.76 -31.52
N VAL A 600 -9.50 -0.54 -31.30
CA VAL A 600 -8.37 -0.16 -30.43
C VAL A 600 -8.87 0.53 -29.17
N LEU A 601 -9.86 1.40 -29.31
CA LEU A 601 -10.45 2.16 -28.21
C LEU A 601 -11.97 2.20 -28.39
N THR A 602 -12.69 1.98 -27.30
CA THR A 602 -14.13 2.22 -27.19
C THR A 602 -14.36 3.07 -25.96
N VAL A 603 -14.96 4.24 -26.15
CA VAL A 603 -15.33 5.14 -25.06
C VAL A 603 -16.86 5.14 -24.96
N SER A 604 -17.34 4.69 -23.80
CA SER A 604 -18.74 4.68 -23.38
C SER A 604 -18.88 5.51 -22.10
N ASN A 605 -18.92 6.84 -22.21
CA ASN A 605 -18.77 7.70 -21.04
C ASN A 605 -20.09 7.99 -20.31
N GLY A 606 -20.77 6.95 -19.80
CA GLY A 606 -22.06 7.06 -19.10
C GLY A 606 -22.26 8.39 -18.34
N ASN A 607 -23.30 9.15 -18.72
CA ASN A 607 -23.64 10.52 -18.29
C ASN A 607 -22.50 11.40 -17.75
N SER A 608 -21.40 11.56 -18.48
CA SER A 608 -20.38 12.51 -18.06
C SER A 608 -19.81 13.29 -19.23
N LYS A 609 -19.92 14.62 -19.14
CA LYS A 609 -19.21 15.58 -19.98
C LYS A 609 -17.72 15.35 -19.81
N SER A 610 -17.00 14.97 -20.87
CA SER A 610 -15.53 14.93 -20.80
C SER A 610 -15.01 16.36 -20.59
N THR A 611 -14.29 16.59 -19.49
CA THR A 611 -13.68 17.91 -19.21
C THR A 611 -12.31 18.00 -19.85
N GLY A 612 -12.28 18.20 -21.18
CA GLY A 612 -11.06 18.51 -21.94
C GLY A 612 -10.47 17.37 -22.76
N TRP A 613 -9.46 17.70 -23.57
CA TRP A 613 -8.77 16.78 -24.46
C TRP A 613 -8.00 15.70 -23.69
N THR A 614 -8.09 14.46 -24.14
CA THR A 614 -7.38 13.29 -23.60
C THR A 614 -6.47 12.70 -24.65
N THR A 615 -5.25 12.27 -24.28
CA THR A 615 -4.35 11.56 -25.19
C THR A 615 -4.49 10.05 -25.05
N ALA A 616 -4.58 9.35 -26.17
CA ALA A 616 -4.48 7.89 -26.24
C ALA A 616 -3.25 7.50 -27.06
N SER A 617 -2.59 6.40 -26.68
CA SER A 617 -1.57 5.75 -27.50
C SER A 617 -1.72 4.23 -27.50
N PHE A 618 -1.25 3.59 -28.57
CA PHE A 618 -1.25 2.13 -28.70
C PHE A 618 -0.17 1.64 -29.67
N ARG A 619 0.35 0.45 -29.43
CA ARG A 619 1.27 -0.25 -30.34
C ARG A 619 0.47 -0.93 -31.45
N ILE A 620 0.81 -0.63 -32.70
CA ILE A 620 0.03 -1.07 -33.87
C ILE A 620 -0.08 -2.60 -33.96
N GLY A 621 1.03 -3.31 -33.73
CA GLY A 621 1.13 -4.76 -33.84
C GLY A 621 0.29 -5.54 -32.83
N ASP A 622 -0.17 -4.90 -31.76
CA ASP A 622 -1.02 -5.54 -30.75
C ASP A 622 -2.47 -5.72 -31.26
N PHE A 623 -2.87 -4.94 -32.28
CA PHE A 623 -4.24 -4.93 -32.81
C PHE A 623 -4.33 -5.40 -34.27
N VAL A 624 -3.32 -5.12 -35.10
CA VAL A 624 -3.37 -5.42 -36.53
C VAL A 624 -2.05 -5.95 -37.07
N THR A 625 -2.14 -6.80 -38.10
CA THR A 625 -0.97 -7.22 -38.89
C THR A 625 -0.77 -6.27 -40.07
N LEU A 626 0.42 -5.69 -40.20
CA LEU A 626 0.79 -4.79 -41.29
C LEU A 626 1.02 -5.56 -42.60
N SER A 627 0.45 -5.08 -43.71
CA SER A 627 0.59 -5.72 -45.03
C SER A 627 0.63 -4.73 -46.21
N SER A 628 -0.26 -3.73 -46.28
CA SER A 628 -0.32 -2.78 -47.40
C SER A 628 -0.38 -1.31 -47.00
N GLY A 629 -0.39 -1.02 -45.69
CA GLY A 629 -0.39 0.34 -45.15
C GLY A 629 -1.27 0.44 -43.91
N PHE A 630 -0.89 1.35 -43.02
CA PHE A 630 -1.59 1.59 -41.76
C PHE A 630 -2.61 2.73 -41.90
N GLN A 631 -3.79 2.54 -41.32
CA GLN A 631 -4.81 3.57 -41.16
C GLN A 631 -5.50 3.43 -39.82
N ILE A 632 -5.95 4.55 -39.26
CA ILE A 632 -7.00 4.59 -38.26
C ILE A 632 -8.30 5.17 -38.85
N ARG A 633 -9.42 4.77 -38.26
CA ARG A 633 -10.70 5.45 -38.42
C ARG A 633 -11.37 5.66 -37.07
N ILE A 634 -12.11 6.75 -36.95
CA ILE A 634 -12.78 7.18 -35.75
C ILE A 634 -14.26 7.33 -36.08
N THR A 635 -15.10 6.63 -35.31
CA THR A 635 -16.55 6.67 -35.46
C THR A 635 -17.16 7.29 -34.21
N ALA A 636 -17.97 8.32 -34.41
CA ALA A 636 -18.88 8.84 -33.39
C ALA A 636 -20.31 8.66 -33.90
N SER A 637 -21.21 8.22 -33.03
CA SER A 637 -22.58 7.91 -33.39
C SER A 637 -23.56 8.45 -32.38
N ASP A 638 -24.72 8.86 -32.86
CA ASP A 638 -25.91 9.14 -32.06
C ASP A 638 -27.06 8.30 -32.62
N ASN A 639 -27.40 7.21 -31.92
CA ASN A 639 -28.48 6.32 -32.33
C ASN A 639 -29.65 6.39 -31.34
N ASP A 640 -30.86 6.06 -31.82
CA ASP A 640 -32.04 6.01 -30.94
C ASP A 640 -31.85 5.02 -29.76
N PRO A 641 -32.11 5.44 -28.50
CA PRO A 641 -32.55 6.77 -28.07
C PRO A 641 -31.41 7.82 -28.08
N GLY A 642 -31.60 8.94 -28.78
CA GLY A 642 -30.53 9.90 -29.02
C GLY A 642 -30.01 10.66 -27.79
N SER A 643 -28.75 11.09 -27.90
CA SER A 643 -27.92 11.80 -26.94
C SER A 643 -27.32 13.07 -27.57
N VAL A 644 -26.81 14.00 -26.75
CA VAL A 644 -25.98 15.11 -27.26
C VAL A 644 -24.57 14.56 -27.46
N VAL A 645 -24.25 14.23 -28.71
CA VAL A 645 -22.96 13.63 -29.07
C VAL A 645 -22.12 14.61 -29.90
N GLU A 646 -20.96 14.96 -29.36
CA GLU A 646 -19.92 15.69 -30.07
C GLU A 646 -18.55 15.02 -29.86
N ALA A 647 -17.66 15.16 -30.83
CA ALA A 647 -16.34 14.53 -30.80
C ALA A 647 -15.25 15.43 -31.42
N GLY A 648 -14.02 15.22 -30.97
CA GLY A 648 -12.82 15.90 -31.44
C GLY A 648 -11.65 14.93 -31.62
N ILE A 649 -10.83 15.15 -32.64
CA ILE A 649 -9.56 14.45 -32.89
C ILE A 649 -8.48 15.47 -33.24
N ASP A 650 -7.33 15.34 -32.60
CA ASP A 650 -6.19 16.22 -32.80
C ASP A 650 -4.84 15.53 -32.53
N ALA A 651 -3.73 16.21 -32.83
CA ALA A 651 -2.35 15.81 -32.47
C ALA A 651 -2.01 14.34 -32.80
N PHE A 652 -2.35 13.88 -34.02
CA PHE A 652 -2.08 12.51 -34.44
C PHE A 652 -0.59 12.32 -34.74
N ARG A 653 0.04 11.32 -34.13
CA ARG A 653 1.46 11.02 -34.30
C ARG A 653 1.69 9.52 -34.45
N LEU A 654 2.59 9.18 -35.36
CA LEU A 654 3.16 7.85 -35.54
C LEU A 654 4.65 7.90 -35.27
N SER A 655 5.10 7.10 -34.32
CA SER A 655 6.53 7.00 -34.02
C SER A 655 6.98 5.57 -33.84
N ALA A 656 8.09 5.22 -34.50
CA ALA A 656 8.76 3.95 -34.32
C ALA A 656 9.98 4.13 -33.43
N LEU A 657 10.30 3.07 -32.69
CA LEU A 657 11.57 3.00 -31.98
C LEU A 657 12.68 2.78 -33.01
N ASP A 658 13.65 3.69 -33.06
CA ASP A 658 14.85 3.56 -33.88
C ASP A 658 15.90 2.80 -33.09
N CYS A 659 16.30 1.63 -33.58
CA CYS A 659 17.33 0.80 -32.96
C CYS A 659 18.75 1.17 -33.39
N GLY A 660 18.90 2.19 -34.25
CA GLY A 660 20.09 2.37 -35.07
C GLY A 660 20.18 1.27 -36.14
N GLU A 661 20.79 1.58 -37.28
CA GLU A 661 21.26 0.54 -38.18
C GLU A 661 22.18 -0.40 -37.36
N PRO A 662 21.99 -1.74 -37.37
CA PRO A 662 23.00 -2.63 -36.82
C PRO A 662 24.33 -2.24 -37.49
N PRO A 663 25.44 -2.10 -36.75
CA PRO A 663 26.71 -1.65 -37.32
C PRO A 663 26.93 -2.45 -38.61
N ALA A 664 27.05 -1.73 -39.73
CA ALA A 664 27.06 -2.32 -41.06
C ALA A 664 27.91 -3.58 -41.01
N LYS A 665 27.29 -4.76 -41.23
CA LYS A 665 27.99 -6.04 -41.11
C LYS A 665 29.28 -5.91 -41.92
N CYS A 666 30.40 -5.87 -41.22
CA CYS A 666 31.73 -5.88 -41.79
C CYS A 666 32.06 -7.38 -41.92
N PRO A 667 31.71 -8.05 -43.02
CA PRO A 667 31.70 -9.52 -43.05
C PRO A 667 33.13 -10.07 -42.95
N ALA A 668 34.12 -9.20 -43.17
CA ALA A 668 35.54 -9.43 -43.02
C ALA A 668 36.03 -9.40 -41.55
N ASP A 669 35.27 -8.84 -40.61
CA ASP A 669 35.53 -8.91 -39.17
C ASP A 669 34.90 -10.19 -38.63
N THR A 670 35.70 -11.25 -38.64
CA THR A 670 35.30 -12.61 -38.32
C THR A 670 35.30 -12.92 -36.83
N ASP A 671 35.97 -12.09 -36.02
CA ASP A 671 36.03 -12.23 -34.56
C ASP A 671 35.19 -11.20 -33.79
N GLY A 672 34.58 -10.24 -34.50
CA GLY A 672 33.67 -9.23 -33.97
C GLY A 672 34.39 -8.13 -33.19
N SER A 673 35.67 -7.90 -33.46
CA SER A 673 36.50 -6.93 -32.76
C SER A 673 36.28 -5.48 -33.19
N GLY A 674 35.60 -5.25 -34.32
CA GLY A 674 35.39 -3.94 -34.94
C GLY A 674 36.55 -3.48 -35.83
N GLU A 675 37.58 -4.30 -36.00
CA GLU A 675 38.71 -4.07 -36.91
C GLU A 675 38.96 -5.31 -37.77
N VAL A 676 39.21 -5.12 -39.06
CA VAL A 676 39.68 -6.21 -39.95
C VAL A 676 41.20 -6.24 -39.91
N ASP A 677 41.78 -7.25 -39.26
CA ASP A 677 43.22 -7.33 -39.02
C ASP A 677 43.83 -8.73 -39.27
N GLY A 678 45.02 -8.96 -38.71
CA GLY A 678 45.74 -10.22 -38.85
C GLY A 678 44.99 -11.43 -38.29
N THR A 679 44.06 -11.22 -37.37
CA THR A 679 43.24 -12.25 -36.72
C THR A 679 42.18 -12.76 -37.69
N ASP A 680 41.54 -11.88 -38.45
CA ASP A 680 40.56 -12.25 -39.47
C ASP A 680 41.18 -12.95 -40.67
N LEU A 681 42.35 -12.46 -41.07
CA LEU A 681 43.15 -13.13 -42.08
C LEU A 681 43.54 -14.55 -41.62
N ALA A 682 43.89 -14.72 -40.35
CA ALA A 682 44.20 -16.03 -39.80
C ALA A 682 42.98 -16.95 -39.81
N ALA A 683 41.77 -16.43 -39.61
CA ALA A 683 40.53 -17.21 -39.72
C ALA A 683 40.34 -17.76 -41.13
N VAL A 684 40.44 -16.93 -42.18
CA VAL A 684 40.33 -17.40 -43.58
C VAL A 684 41.41 -18.44 -43.92
N LEU A 685 42.65 -18.21 -43.48
CA LEU A 685 43.76 -19.14 -43.75
C LEU A 685 43.62 -20.47 -42.98
N ALA A 686 43.05 -20.46 -41.78
CA ALA A 686 42.84 -21.65 -40.97
C ALA A 686 41.82 -22.62 -41.61
N PHE A 687 40.83 -22.09 -42.33
CA PHE A 687 39.79 -22.87 -42.98
C PHE A 687 40.02 -23.04 -44.49
N TRP A 688 41.20 -22.71 -45.00
CA TRP A 688 41.49 -22.71 -46.43
C TRP A 688 41.13 -24.04 -47.12
N ASN A 689 40.38 -23.93 -48.23
CA ASN A 689 39.91 -25.03 -49.06
C ASN A 689 38.95 -26.02 -48.35
N GLN A 690 38.37 -25.62 -47.21
CA GLN A 690 37.27 -26.35 -46.57
C GLN A 690 35.93 -25.95 -47.19
N THR A 691 34.99 -26.88 -47.19
CA THR A 691 33.64 -26.69 -47.74
C THR A 691 32.56 -27.07 -46.74
N GLY A 692 31.54 -26.24 -46.58
CA GLY A 692 30.42 -26.50 -45.67
C GLY A 692 29.84 -25.22 -45.06
N SER A 693 28.65 -25.34 -44.44
CA SER A 693 28.00 -24.23 -43.76
C SER A 693 28.64 -23.95 -42.40
N GLY A 694 28.75 -22.67 -42.01
CA GLY A 694 29.22 -22.26 -40.69
C GLY A 694 30.75 -22.23 -40.54
N LEU A 695 31.49 -22.17 -41.65
CA LEU A 695 32.93 -21.96 -41.63
C LEU A 695 33.21 -20.47 -41.41
N VAL A 696 33.94 -20.12 -40.34
CA VAL A 696 34.27 -18.73 -39.99
C VAL A 696 35.05 -18.02 -41.12
N GLY A 697 35.79 -18.78 -41.94
CA GLY A 697 36.52 -18.24 -43.09
C GLY A 697 35.72 -18.11 -44.40
N ASP A 698 34.45 -18.52 -44.44
CA ASP A 698 33.56 -18.40 -45.63
C ASP A 698 32.81 -17.08 -45.55
N ILE A 699 33.44 -16.01 -46.03
CA ILE A 699 32.99 -14.62 -45.86
C ILE A 699 32.00 -14.25 -46.96
N ASN A 700 32.15 -14.79 -48.17
CA ASN A 700 31.22 -14.55 -49.26
C ASN A 700 29.97 -15.46 -49.22
N GLY A 701 29.97 -16.48 -48.35
CA GLY A 701 28.86 -17.41 -48.14
C GLY A 701 28.67 -18.41 -49.27
N ASP A 702 29.71 -18.67 -50.08
CA ASP A 702 29.67 -19.60 -51.21
C ASP A 702 29.91 -21.07 -50.81
N LEU A 703 30.05 -21.31 -49.49
CA LEU A 703 30.33 -22.61 -48.87
C LEU A 703 31.72 -23.16 -49.15
N VAL A 704 32.66 -22.34 -49.65
CA VAL A 704 34.05 -22.72 -49.99
C VAL A 704 35.04 -21.63 -49.57
N VAL A 705 35.83 -21.88 -48.52
CA VAL A 705 36.87 -20.92 -48.10
C VAL A 705 38.02 -20.88 -49.10
N ASN A 706 38.16 -19.79 -49.85
CA ASN A 706 39.12 -19.67 -50.94
C ASN A 706 39.65 -18.24 -51.14
N GLY A 707 40.28 -18.01 -52.30
CA GLY A 707 40.86 -16.70 -52.65
C GLY A 707 39.86 -15.56 -52.72
N GLN A 708 38.56 -15.84 -52.85
CA GLN A 708 37.50 -14.82 -52.82
C GLN A 708 37.29 -14.29 -51.40
N ASP A 709 37.25 -15.16 -50.39
CA ASP A 709 37.14 -14.76 -48.97
C ASP A 709 38.36 -13.96 -48.52
N LEU A 710 39.54 -14.42 -48.93
CA LEU A 710 40.79 -13.71 -48.67
C LEU A 710 40.80 -12.32 -49.31
N ALA A 711 40.26 -12.18 -50.52
CA ALA A 711 40.17 -10.88 -51.18
C ALA A 711 39.28 -9.91 -50.40
N ILE A 712 38.20 -10.41 -49.77
CA ILE A 712 37.29 -9.60 -48.96
C ILE A 712 38.02 -9.08 -47.70
N VAL A 713 38.72 -9.94 -46.95
CA VAL A 713 39.53 -9.52 -45.78
C VAL A 713 40.58 -8.47 -46.17
N LEU A 714 41.33 -8.72 -47.24
CA LEU A 714 42.40 -7.81 -47.67
C LEU A 714 41.85 -6.47 -48.19
N SER A 715 40.64 -6.47 -48.77
CA SER A 715 40.01 -5.24 -49.28
C SER A 715 39.39 -4.37 -48.19
N SER A 716 39.10 -4.97 -47.03
CA SER A 716 38.41 -4.32 -45.91
C SER A 716 39.32 -4.02 -44.71
N TRP A 717 40.65 -4.12 -44.90
CA TRP A 717 41.65 -4.00 -43.82
C TRP A 717 41.57 -2.67 -43.06
N GLY A 718 41.46 -2.73 -41.73
CA GLY A 718 41.36 -1.57 -40.83
C GLY A 718 40.03 -1.49 -40.08
N LEU A 719 39.74 -0.32 -39.50
CA LEU A 719 38.51 -0.06 -38.74
C LEU A 719 37.26 -0.29 -39.60
N CYS A 720 36.31 -1.08 -39.08
CA CYS A 720 34.98 -1.19 -39.67
C CYS A 720 34.21 0.11 -39.39
N THR A 721 34.28 1.07 -40.30
CA THR A 721 33.45 2.29 -40.24
C THR A 721 32.01 1.97 -40.64
N PRO A 722 31.00 2.51 -39.92
CA PRO A 722 29.58 2.34 -40.26
C PRO A 722 29.23 2.69 -41.70
#